data_AF-A0A8B9ADC0-F1
#
_entry.id   AF-A0A8B9ADC0-F1
#
_cell.length_a   1.000
_cell.length_b   1.000
_cell.length_c   1.000
_cell.angle_alpha   90.00
_cell.angle_beta   90.00
_cell.angle_gamma   90.00
#
_symmetry.space_group_name_H-M   'P 1'
#
loop_
_entity.id
_entity.type
_entity.pdbx_description
1 polymer ?
#
loop_
_entity_poly.entity_id
_entity_poly.type
_entity_poly.pdbx_seq_one_letter_code
_entity_poly.pdbx_strand_id
1 'polypeptide(L)'
;MEFEKRKAQALAAMAAPRPDKSPKGTVDAPIVPLLDAINRHPSFFTTSSCSGRISILAHRTNPPPSSADATAGNPKLEAAAPKKKKKAGGGGWLFVSHDSADPEAIVDLLFGDRRDSEGGDLVFRFEPLIVAVECRDLASAQSLVSTAISCGFRESGMTSIQKRIMVAIRCSIRLEVPLGQIGFIMISPEYVRYLVRIANDKMEANRKRTDGFLHVLQSKVLPGPGKEVIDSNKKGLEQIADKGFSLDFETKPNVVLSEISIENGTSKSHTEDNILGFIKDRCDSEPAGYSGEDKCAVASCKNSLKVSDPLHDKEIGYSHKEIADKDSNIELSGTPKCFLSVVMLKIVGEPIEKLFLWGQSACASNNGGQEHILVFGGFGGVGRHERRNCSLVLDPQSGLLSEINSTKPPSPRLGHTASMVGREIYVIGGRGGPSQILNDVWVLDTTENRWSLLECTGSAFNPRHRHAAAAVGSNIYVFGGLNNEVIYSCMNVLNTQTLQWSNVSIQGDWPCARHSHSLVASGPQLFMFGGYDGEKALGDLYSFDVRTLQWRKEETSGRAPSPRFSHSMFIYKNYLGIIGGCPVRQQYQELALLNMHHLVWMHVTIDSLGGDLWVRSSTCLIGEDLVIVGGGASCYAFGTKFNEPMKIDLHLLESLHNLPSDKENKSFLQFHDTHGNMNLQQDKHVDGMLDSSDVNLRIDISTNEDGHDVDGEHLVIKLEKKYAKPVKDILKKFGWLDLTRKVRPSQDGCHIYLPVSRNFYAFYVEEQFNSVNNFDNLEAFYQLGEFSLKELSVNEVSQSTALNFLLSCGGSLLDDDVVCMRKVHKSPEKMIKESVCSMLRIKRMPLQLLEQLPTRWEHLGDIVVLPKTSFKDPIWDSIGKELWPIVAKALGANRLARQGRILPTGTRDSTLEILVGDNGWVTHQENGILYTFDATKCMFSSGNLSEKLRMASLDCRDEIIVDLFAGIGYFVLPFLVKARAKLVYACEWNPHALKALEHNINANSVADRCVILEGDNCVTAPKGVAHRVCLGLLPSSECSWVTAVRALRAEGGMLHVHGNVNDSEEFSWSEYVVNSIRSIAQSEGLHWAVSVEHVERVKWYGPHIRHLVADVRCKQA
;
A
#
# COMPACT_ATOMS: atom_id res chain seq x y z
N MET A 1 -47.22 -23.18 11.16
CA MET A 1 -47.41 -24.59 10.73
C MET A 1 -46.29 -25.10 9.84
N GLU A 2 -46.00 -24.52 8.67
CA GLU A 2 -45.03 -25.11 7.71
C GLU A 2 -43.64 -25.43 8.28
N PHE A 3 -43.03 -24.50 9.02
CA PHE A 3 -41.68 -24.69 9.60
C PHE A 3 -41.61 -25.92 10.50
N GLU A 4 -42.57 -26.10 11.42
CA GLU A 4 -42.61 -27.25 12.34
C GLU A 4 -42.69 -28.57 11.58
N LYS A 5 -43.50 -28.63 10.52
CA LYS A 5 -43.63 -29.82 9.68
C LYS A 5 -42.31 -30.16 8.98
N ARG A 6 -41.54 -29.17 8.53
CA ARG A 6 -40.21 -29.37 7.94
C ARG A 6 -39.15 -29.75 8.98
N LYS A 7 -39.17 -29.13 10.16
CA LYS A 7 -38.30 -29.49 11.29
C LYS A 7 -38.52 -30.93 11.72
N ALA A 8 -39.77 -31.32 11.97
CA ALA A 8 -40.12 -32.70 12.33
C ALA A 8 -39.70 -33.71 11.25
N GLN A 9 -39.89 -33.38 9.97
CA GLN A 9 -39.44 -34.22 8.85
C GLN A 9 -37.91 -34.35 8.78
N ALA A 10 -37.15 -33.28 9.06
CA ALA A 10 -35.70 -33.32 9.06
C ALA A 10 -35.13 -34.12 10.26
N LEU A 11 -35.68 -33.92 11.46
CA LEU A 11 -35.30 -34.68 12.65
C LEU A 11 -35.64 -36.17 12.49
N ALA A 12 -36.84 -36.50 12.00
CA ALA A 12 -37.22 -37.88 11.70
C ALA A 12 -36.36 -38.52 10.59
N ALA A 13 -35.83 -37.74 9.65
CA ALA A 13 -34.91 -38.22 8.63
C ALA A 13 -33.48 -38.46 9.18
N MET A 14 -33.05 -37.72 10.20
CA MET A 14 -31.77 -37.94 10.89
C MET A 14 -31.84 -39.06 11.94
N ALA A 15 -33.02 -39.33 12.51
CA ALA A 15 -33.25 -40.42 13.48
C ALA A 15 -33.64 -41.77 12.83
N ALA A 16 -33.88 -41.82 11.52
CA ALA A 16 -34.20 -43.06 10.82
C ALA A 16 -32.93 -43.90 10.57
N PRO A 17 -32.98 -45.25 10.66
CA PRO A 17 -31.83 -46.14 10.43
C PRO A 17 -31.49 -46.31 8.93
N ARG A 18 -31.60 -45.24 8.14
CA ARG A 18 -31.18 -45.17 6.74
C ARG A 18 -29.83 -44.48 6.68
N PRO A 19 -28.87 -44.94 5.85
CA PRO A 19 -27.58 -44.27 5.74
C PRO A 19 -27.75 -42.80 5.32
N ASP A 20 -26.90 -41.94 5.86
CA ASP A 20 -26.82 -40.54 5.47
C ASP A 20 -26.50 -40.38 3.97
N LYS A 21 -26.84 -39.22 3.41
CA LYS A 21 -26.69 -38.91 1.97
C LYS A 21 -25.27 -38.51 1.58
N SER A 22 -24.34 -38.37 2.53
CA SER A 22 -22.90 -38.30 2.25
C SER A 22 -22.35 -39.66 1.78
N PRO A 23 -21.19 -39.70 1.09
CA PRO A 23 -20.52 -40.96 0.74
C PRO A 23 -20.11 -41.83 1.95
N LYS A 24 -20.07 -41.24 3.15
CA LYS A 24 -19.70 -41.87 4.42
C LYS A 24 -20.86 -42.62 5.08
N GLY A 25 -22.10 -42.40 4.63
CA GLY A 25 -23.31 -43.06 5.14
C GLY A 25 -23.68 -42.75 6.60
N THR A 26 -22.90 -41.90 7.28
CA THR A 26 -23.05 -41.53 8.69
C THR A 26 -22.72 -40.05 8.89
N VAL A 27 -23.27 -39.44 9.94
CA VAL A 27 -22.94 -38.08 10.36
C VAL A 27 -21.54 -38.06 11.00
N ASP A 28 -20.79 -36.98 10.80
CA ASP A 28 -19.46 -36.81 11.40
C ASP A 28 -19.54 -36.72 12.93
N ALA A 29 -19.04 -37.75 13.62
CA ALA A 29 -19.05 -37.84 15.09
C ALA A 29 -18.56 -36.57 15.83
N PRO A 30 -17.47 -35.88 15.41
CA PRO A 30 -17.00 -34.68 16.11
C PRO A 30 -17.99 -33.51 16.20
N ILE A 31 -19.02 -33.47 15.34
CA ILE A 31 -20.00 -32.36 15.33
C ILE A 31 -21.39 -32.75 15.83
N VAL A 32 -21.63 -34.02 16.16
CA VAL A 32 -22.94 -34.48 16.66
C VAL A 32 -23.45 -33.61 17.83
N PRO A 33 -22.64 -33.25 18.86
CA PRO A 33 -23.10 -32.37 19.95
C PRO A 33 -23.55 -30.97 19.48
N LEU A 34 -22.90 -30.41 18.46
CA LEU A 34 -23.26 -29.11 17.87
C LEU A 34 -24.55 -29.20 17.06
N LEU A 35 -24.70 -30.25 16.25
CA LEU A 35 -25.92 -30.49 15.50
C LEU A 35 -27.11 -30.69 16.46
N ASP A 36 -26.91 -31.43 17.55
CA ASP A 36 -27.90 -31.60 18.61
C ASP A 36 -28.30 -30.28 19.28
N ALA A 37 -27.33 -29.43 19.66
CA ALA A 37 -27.61 -28.12 20.25
C ALA A 37 -28.44 -27.23 19.29
N ILE A 38 -28.08 -27.19 18.00
CA ILE A 38 -28.83 -26.45 16.98
C ILE A 38 -30.23 -27.05 16.77
N ASN A 39 -30.35 -28.38 16.75
CA ASN A 39 -31.61 -29.08 16.49
C ASN A 39 -32.61 -29.02 17.66
N ARG A 40 -32.13 -28.94 18.90
CA ARG A 40 -32.99 -28.77 20.09
C ARG A 40 -33.64 -27.39 20.16
N HIS A 41 -32.98 -26.33 19.66
CA HIS A 41 -33.48 -24.96 19.74
C HIS A 41 -34.79 -24.74 18.95
N PRO A 42 -35.85 -24.13 19.52
CA PRO A 42 -37.18 -24.10 18.90
C PRO A 42 -37.25 -23.40 17.53
N SER A 43 -36.42 -22.40 17.27
CA SER A 43 -36.53 -21.55 16.05
C SER A 43 -35.55 -21.88 14.92
N PHE A 44 -34.79 -22.98 15.00
CA PHE A 44 -33.99 -23.46 13.86
C PHE A 44 -33.75 -24.98 13.89
N PHE A 45 -33.24 -25.54 12.78
CA PHE A 45 -32.77 -26.94 12.67
C PHE A 45 -31.78 -27.11 11.50
N THR A 46 -30.91 -28.13 11.58
CA THR A 46 -29.87 -28.39 10.57
C THR A 46 -30.42 -29.13 9.35
N THR A 47 -30.06 -28.70 8.14
CA THR A 47 -30.47 -29.35 6.88
C THR A 47 -29.34 -30.14 6.19
N SER A 48 -28.08 -29.78 6.45
CA SER A 48 -26.88 -30.53 6.05
C SER A 48 -25.67 -30.04 6.83
N SER A 49 -24.63 -30.87 6.95
CA SER A 49 -23.39 -30.51 7.62
C SER A 49 -22.19 -31.29 7.08
N CYS A 50 -20.99 -30.82 7.41
CA CYS A 50 -19.73 -31.56 7.36
C CYS A 50 -18.80 -30.95 8.43
N SER A 51 -18.11 -31.79 9.19
CA SER A 51 -17.22 -31.38 10.28
C SER A 51 -16.01 -30.56 9.84
N GLY A 52 -15.68 -30.60 8.55
CA GLY A 52 -14.38 -30.23 8.00
C GLY A 52 -13.58 -31.48 7.66
N ARG A 53 -12.66 -31.38 6.69
CA ARG A 53 -11.95 -32.53 6.14
C ARG A 53 -10.60 -32.17 5.51
N ILE A 54 -9.69 -33.13 5.56
CA ILE A 54 -8.45 -33.19 4.78
C ILE A 54 -8.70 -34.13 3.59
N SER A 55 -8.22 -33.79 2.39
CA SER A 55 -8.51 -34.58 1.20
C SER A 55 -7.48 -34.42 0.08
N ILE A 56 -7.45 -35.42 -0.79
CA ILE A 56 -6.79 -35.36 -2.10
C ILE A 56 -7.85 -35.70 -3.15
N LEU A 57 -8.08 -34.75 -4.06
CA LEU A 57 -9.01 -34.90 -5.18
C LEU A 57 -8.23 -35.09 -6.48
N ALA A 58 -8.72 -36.02 -7.31
CA ALA A 58 -8.24 -36.33 -8.65
C ALA A 58 -9.27 -35.84 -9.69
N HIS A 59 -8.96 -34.77 -10.41
CA HIS A 59 -9.82 -34.24 -11.48
C HIS A 59 -9.47 -34.89 -12.83
N ARG A 60 -10.38 -35.70 -13.37
CA ARG A 60 -10.19 -36.28 -14.72
C ARG A 60 -10.40 -35.22 -15.80
N THR A 61 -9.39 -35.06 -16.66
CA THR A 61 -9.45 -34.14 -17.81
C THR A 61 -10.17 -34.80 -19.00
N ASN A 62 -11.46 -34.48 -19.13
CA ASN A 62 -12.38 -34.86 -20.22
C ASN A 62 -12.78 -36.35 -20.32
N PRO A 63 -13.95 -36.66 -20.93
CA PRO A 63 -14.28 -38.00 -21.41
C PRO A 63 -13.57 -38.30 -22.74
N PRO A 64 -13.32 -39.58 -23.08
CA PRO A 64 -12.62 -39.94 -24.32
C PRO A 64 -13.44 -39.60 -25.58
N PRO A 65 -12.77 -39.37 -26.73
CA PRO A 65 -13.45 -39.15 -28.00
C PRO A 65 -14.17 -40.41 -28.46
N SER A 66 -15.42 -40.27 -28.90
CA SER A 66 -16.17 -41.35 -29.54
C SER A 66 -15.61 -41.61 -30.94
N SER A 67 -14.95 -42.75 -31.13
CA SER A 67 -14.58 -43.25 -32.46
C SER A 67 -15.82 -43.43 -33.32
N ALA A 68 -15.85 -42.80 -34.50
CA ALA A 68 -16.81 -43.14 -35.53
C ALA A 68 -16.35 -44.41 -36.25
N ASP A 69 -17.25 -45.38 -36.46
CA ASP A 69 -17.66 -45.71 -37.83
C ASP A 69 -18.91 -46.63 -37.89
N ALA A 70 -19.37 -46.89 -39.13
CA ALA A 70 -20.26 -47.97 -39.56
C ALA A 70 -21.80 -47.89 -39.32
N THR A 71 -22.49 -47.58 -40.43
CA THR A 71 -23.75 -48.21 -40.93
C THR A 71 -25.12 -47.98 -40.26
N ALA A 72 -25.95 -47.22 -40.99
CA ALA A 72 -27.34 -47.47 -41.39
C ALA A 72 -28.37 -48.14 -40.44
N GLY A 73 -29.46 -47.41 -40.14
CA GLY A 73 -30.70 -47.97 -39.58
C GLY A 73 -31.82 -46.93 -39.43
N ASN A 74 -33.06 -47.27 -39.79
CA ASN A 74 -34.24 -46.36 -39.71
C ASN A 74 -35.04 -46.60 -38.39
N PRO A 75 -35.89 -45.66 -37.93
CA PRO A 75 -36.33 -45.60 -36.53
C PRO A 75 -37.65 -46.33 -36.20
N LYS A 76 -37.82 -46.76 -34.94
CA LYS A 76 -39.09 -46.68 -34.15
C LYS A 76 -38.96 -47.20 -32.70
N LEU A 77 -40.00 -46.90 -31.90
CA LEU A 77 -40.39 -47.46 -30.58
C LEU A 77 -39.59 -47.04 -29.32
N GLU A 78 -40.25 -46.22 -28.49
CA GLU A 78 -40.64 -46.45 -27.07
C GLU A 78 -39.62 -46.99 -26.03
N ALA A 79 -39.66 -46.62 -24.73
CA ALA A 79 -40.65 -45.84 -23.95
C ALA A 79 -39.97 -44.91 -22.91
N ALA A 80 -40.76 -44.19 -22.10
CA ALA A 80 -40.28 -43.15 -21.20
C ALA A 80 -39.67 -43.67 -19.87
N ALA A 81 -38.55 -43.06 -19.46
CA ALA A 81 -37.99 -43.15 -18.11
C ALA A 81 -37.64 -41.74 -17.57
N PRO A 82 -37.83 -41.44 -16.28
CA PRO A 82 -37.62 -40.10 -15.74
C PRO A 82 -36.13 -39.72 -15.72
N LYS A 83 -35.77 -38.64 -16.42
CA LYS A 83 -34.39 -38.11 -16.47
C LYS A 83 -33.91 -37.73 -15.06
N LYS A 84 -33.08 -38.59 -14.45
CA LYS A 84 -32.31 -38.24 -13.24
C LYS A 84 -31.53 -36.94 -13.52
N LYS A 85 -31.65 -35.94 -12.65
CA LYS A 85 -30.81 -34.74 -12.72
C LYS A 85 -29.33 -35.16 -12.69
N LYS A 86 -28.56 -34.83 -13.73
CA LYS A 86 -27.10 -35.01 -13.71
C LYS A 86 -26.55 -34.23 -12.52
N LYS A 87 -25.95 -34.92 -11.54
CA LYS A 87 -24.97 -34.27 -10.64
C LYS A 87 -23.79 -33.82 -11.52
N ALA A 88 -23.15 -32.72 -11.14
CA ALA A 88 -21.85 -32.39 -11.72
C ALA A 88 -20.87 -33.55 -11.48
N GLY A 89 -20.07 -33.88 -12.49
CA GLY A 89 -19.06 -34.93 -12.40
C GLY A 89 -17.85 -34.45 -11.61
N GLY A 90 -17.96 -34.43 -10.29
CA GLY A 90 -16.83 -34.13 -9.41
C GLY A 90 -15.74 -35.21 -9.50
N GLY A 91 -14.49 -34.79 -9.39
CA GLY A 91 -13.32 -35.68 -9.36
C GLY A 91 -13.38 -36.74 -8.25
N GLY A 92 -12.58 -37.79 -8.42
CA GLY A 92 -12.48 -38.88 -7.45
C GLY A 92 -11.72 -38.43 -6.20
N TRP A 93 -12.17 -38.86 -5.02
CA TRP A 93 -11.42 -38.67 -3.78
C TRP A 93 -10.39 -39.81 -3.67
N LEU A 94 -9.10 -39.48 -3.78
CA LEU A 94 -8.01 -40.42 -3.50
C LEU A 94 -7.78 -40.55 -1.99
N PHE A 95 -7.93 -39.44 -1.27
CA PHE A 95 -7.91 -39.39 0.18
C PHE A 95 -9.07 -38.53 0.70
N VAL A 96 -9.68 -38.95 1.82
CA VAL A 96 -10.55 -38.08 2.63
C VAL A 96 -10.52 -38.51 4.10
N SER A 97 -10.23 -37.57 5.00
CA SER A 97 -10.34 -37.75 6.45
C SER A 97 -11.10 -36.58 7.06
N HIS A 98 -11.91 -36.85 8.09
CA HIS A 98 -12.62 -35.84 8.89
C HIS A 98 -11.94 -35.64 10.27
N ASP A 99 -10.83 -36.34 10.48
CA ASP A 99 -9.91 -36.28 11.60
C ASP A 99 -8.51 -35.91 11.09
N SER A 100 -7.57 -35.65 12.00
CA SER A 100 -6.16 -35.41 11.64
C SER A 100 -5.63 -36.56 10.79
N ALA A 101 -4.96 -36.25 9.69
CA ALA A 101 -4.41 -37.24 8.78
C ALA A 101 -2.97 -37.59 9.15
N ASP A 102 -2.60 -38.85 8.96
CA ASP A 102 -1.23 -39.32 9.08
C ASP A 102 -0.38 -38.84 7.88
N PRO A 103 0.75 -38.13 8.11
CA PRO A 103 1.67 -37.74 7.05
C PRO A 103 2.21 -38.91 6.23
N GLU A 104 2.54 -40.04 6.86
CA GLU A 104 3.21 -41.15 6.17
C GLU A 104 2.23 -41.95 5.31
N ALA A 105 1.04 -42.28 5.83
CA ALA A 105 -0.01 -42.89 5.00
C ALA A 105 -0.42 -42.05 3.77
N ILE A 106 -0.25 -40.72 3.81
CA ILE A 106 -0.47 -39.85 2.63
C ILE A 106 0.74 -39.83 1.69
N VAL A 107 1.97 -39.91 2.21
CA VAL A 107 3.18 -40.12 1.39
C VAL A 107 3.09 -41.48 0.66
N ASP A 108 2.78 -42.57 1.37
CA ASP A 108 2.66 -43.91 0.78
C ASP A 108 1.53 -44.00 -0.26
N LEU A 109 0.42 -43.30 -0.04
CA LEU A 109 -0.69 -43.21 -1.00
C LEU A 109 -0.30 -42.49 -2.31
N LEU A 110 0.64 -41.54 -2.23
CA LEU A 110 1.06 -40.69 -3.35
C LEU A 110 2.29 -41.21 -4.09
N PHE A 111 3.28 -41.74 -3.36
CA PHE A 111 4.59 -42.16 -3.89
C PHE A 111 4.82 -43.68 -3.85
N GLY A 112 3.89 -44.46 -3.29
CA GLY A 112 3.93 -45.93 -3.32
C GLY A 112 3.72 -46.50 -4.72
N ASP A 113 4.03 -47.79 -4.90
CA ASP A 113 4.05 -48.46 -6.20
C ASP A 113 2.63 -48.69 -6.78
N ARG A 114 2.04 -47.62 -7.33
CA ARG A 114 0.76 -47.61 -8.06
C ARG A 114 0.98 -47.13 -9.49
N ARG A 115 1.32 -48.09 -10.34
CA ARG A 115 1.19 -47.97 -11.79
C ARG A 115 -0.30 -48.09 -12.16
N ASP A 116 -0.65 -47.76 -13.41
CA ASP A 116 -1.98 -47.95 -14.02
C ASP A 116 -3.12 -47.04 -13.53
N SER A 117 -3.08 -45.75 -13.91
CA SER A 117 -4.27 -44.93 -14.18
C SER A 117 -3.90 -43.70 -15.03
N GLU A 118 -4.74 -43.37 -16.01
CA GLU A 118 -4.53 -42.20 -16.89
C GLU A 118 -4.74 -40.85 -16.16
N GLY A 119 -4.22 -39.79 -16.77
CA GLY A 119 -3.99 -38.49 -16.17
C GLY A 119 -5.22 -37.77 -15.60
N GLY A 120 -4.97 -37.07 -14.49
CA GLY A 120 -5.90 -36.15 -13.87
C GLY A 120 -5.19 -35.33 -12.79
N ASP A 121 -5.61 -34.08 -12.58
CA ASP A 121 -4.95 -33.16 -11.67
C ASP A 121 -5.18 -33.55 -10.20
N LEU A 122 -4.10 -33.54 -9.41
CA LEU A 122 -4.09 -33.87 -7.99
C LEU A 122 -4.10 -32.59 -7.16
N VAL A 123 -5.09 -32.43 -6.28
CA VAL A 123 -5.21 -31.26 -5.39
C VAL A 123 -5.40 -31.70 -3.94
N PHE A 124 -4.47 -31.29 -3.07
CA PHE A 124 -4.55 -31.44 -1.63
C PHE A 124 -5.35 -30.29 -1.02
N ARG A 125 -6.34 -30.60 -0.19
CA ARG A 125 -7.28 -29.61 0.33
C ARG A 125 -7.58 -29.82 1.81
N PHE A 126 -7.68 -28.72 2.55
CA PHE A 126 -8.39 -28.65 3.83
C PHE A 126 -9.63 -27.77 3.66
N GLU A 127 -10.80 -28.34 3.94
CA GLU A 127 -12.08 -27.64 3.97
C GLU A 127 -12.59 -27.60 5.43
N PRO A 128 -13.01 -26.44 5.97
CA PRO A 128 -13.45 -26.34 7.37
C PRO A 128 -14.91 -26.76 7.56
N LEU A 129 -15.40 -26.64 8.81
CA LEU A 129 -16.80 -26.83 9.19
C LEU A 129 -17.73 -26.05 8.25
N ILE A 130 -18.76 -26.72 7.75
CA ILE A 130 -19.93 -26.10 7.13
C ILE A 130 -21.22 -26.73 7.67
N VAL A 131 -22.14 -25.89 8.13
CA VAL A 131 -23.49 -26.31 8.56
C VAL A 131 -24.52 -25.42 7.87
N ALA A 132 -25.51 -26.03 7.22
CA ALA A 132 -26.69 -25.34 6.71
C ALA A 132 -27.86 -25.52 7.67
N VAL A 133 -28.54 -24.43 8.01
CA VAL A 133 -29.58 -24.35 9.04
C VAL A 133 -30.81 -23.65 8.47
N GLU A 134 -32.00 -24.25 8.60
CA GLU A 134 -33.27 -23.58 8.30
C GLU A 134 -33.80 -22.91 9.58
N CYS A 135 -34.11 -21.62 9.50
CA CYS A 135 -34.60 -20.79 10.58
C CYS A 135 -36.10 -20.46 10.42
N ARG A 136 -36.79 -20.29 11.54
CA ARG A 136 -38.21 -19.93 11.63
C ARG A 136 -38.50 -18.54 11.07
N ASP A 137 -37.65 -17.58 11.41
CA ASP A 137 -37.84 -16.15 11.22
C ASP A 137 -36.48 -15.42 11.08
N LEU A 138 -36.53 -14.14 10.71
CA LEU A 138 -35.33 -13.33 10.42
C LEU A 138 -34.52 -13.02 11.68
N ALA A 139 -35.18 -12.77 12.82
CA ALA A 139 -34.52 -12.47 14.09
C ALA A 139 -33.72 -13.68 14.62
N SER A 140 -34.29 -14.88 14.52
CA SER A 140 -33.62 -16.14 14.84
C SER A 140 -32.40 -16.37 13.94
N ALA A 141 -32.50 -16.06 12.65
CA ALA A 141 -31.39 -16.14 11.71
C ALA A 141 -30.28 -15.12 12.01
N GLN A 142 -30.64 -13.87 12.31
CA GLN A 142 -29.70 -12.81 12.71
C GLN A 142 -28.97 -13.16 14.01
N SER A 143 -29.70 -13.66 15.02
CA SER A 143 -29.13 -14.11 16.30
C SER A 143 -28.16 -15.28 16.13
N LEU A 144 -28.51 -16.27 15.29
CA LEU A 144 -27.65 -17.40 14.96
C LEU A 144 -26.39 -16.96 14.19
N VAL A 145 -26.54 -16.09 13.18
CA VAL A 145 -25.41 -15.54 12.41
C VAL A 145 -24.48 -14.71 13.29
N SER A 146 -25.01 -13.83 14.14
CA SER A 146 -24.23 -13.03 15.10
C SER A 146 -23.44 -13.93 16.06
N THR A 147 -24.08 -14.97 16.61
CA THR A 147 -23.45 -15.94 17.52
C THR A 147 -22.39 -16.79 16.81
N ALA A 148 -22.59 -17.15 15.54
CA ALA A 148 -21.59 -17.84 14.75
C ALA A 148 -20.37 -16.94 14.45
N ILE A 149 -20.61 -15.68 14.08
CA ILE A 149 -19.56 -14.69 13.79
C ILE A 149 -18.71 -14.39 15.04
N SER A 150 -19.33 -14.23 16.22
CA SER A 150 -18.59 -13.99 17.47
C SER A 150 -17.70 -15.19 17.86
N CYS A 151 -18.10 -16.41 17.51
CA CYS A 151 -17.31 -17.63 17.69
C CYS A 151 -16.30 -17.89 16.56
N GLY A 152 -16.11 -16.93 15.65
CA GLY A 152 -15.08 -16.97 14.60
C GLY A 152 -15.55 -17.51 13.24
N PHE A 153 -16.82 -17.90 13.09
CA PHE A 153 -17.40 -18.30 11.81
C PHE A 153 -17.81 -17.06 11.00
N ARG A 154 -16.81 -16.26 10.61
CA ARG A 154 -16.96 -14.95 9.95
C ARG A 154 -17.46 -14.99 8.50
N GLU A 155 -17.49 -16.16 7.86
CA GLU A 155 -18.11 -16.33 6.53
C GLU A 155 -19.58 -16.83 6.65
N SER A 156 -20.15 -16.80 7.86
CA SER A 156 -21.56 -17.17 8.10
C SER A 156 -22.52 -16.09 7.62
N GLY A 157 -23.69 -16.49 7.13
CA GLY A 157 -24.70 -15.56 6.67
C GLY A 157 -25.94 -16.24 6.11
N MET A 158 -26.97 -15.42 5.84
CA MET A 158 -28.22 -15.88 5.24
C MET A 158 -28.02 -16.15 3.75
N THR A 159 -28.29 -17.38 3.32
CA THR A 159 -28.16 -17.86 1.92
C THR A 159 -29.49 -17.90 1.17
N SER A 160 -30.61 -17.79 1.88
CA SER A 160 -31.94 -17.56 1.30
C SER A 160 -32.84 -16.90 2.34
N ILE A 161 -33.77 -16.06 1.90
CA ILE A 161 -34.74 -15.36 2.75
C ILE A 161 -36.18 -15.45 2.14
N GLN A 162 -36.31 -15.72 0.83
CA GLN A 162 -37.57 -15.59 0.09
C GLN A 162 -38.63 -16.68 0.36
N LYS A 163 -38.23 -17.95 0.50
CA LYS A 163 -39.15 -19.10 0.68
C LYS A 163 -38.83 -19.95 1.91
N ARG A 164 -37.58 -19.90 2.36
CA ARG A 164 -37.04 -20.49 3.59
C ARG A 164 -35.92 -19.59 4.03
N ILE A 165 -35.83 -19.29 5.32
CA ILE A 165 -34.73 -18.49 5.86
C ILE A 165 -33.59 -19.46 6.14
N MET A 166 -32.60 -19.49 5.26
CA MET A 166 -31.47 -20.41 5.33
C MET A 166 -30.24 -19.66 5.83
N VAL A 167 -29.59 -20.16 6.87
CA VAL A 167 -28.27 -19.71 7.34
C VAL A 167 -27.23 -20.76 6.95
N ALA A 168 -26.10 -20.33 6.41
CA ALA A 168 -24.90 -21.16 6.32
C ALA A 168 -23.88 -20.68 7.36
N ILE A 169 -23.36 -21.59 8.16
CA ILE A 169 -22.32 -21.37 9.17
C ILE A 169 -20.99 -21.81 8.57
N ARG A 170 -20.01 -20.90 8.45
CA ARG A 170 -18.73 -21.10 7.72
C ARG A 170 -17.60 -20.22 8.25
N CYS A 171 -16.36 -20.64 8.03
CA CYS A 171 -15.16 -19.84 8.30
C CYS A 171 -14.13 -19.93 7.16
N SER A 172 -13.23 -18.95 7.11
CA SER A 172 -12.28 -18.74 6.00
C SER A 172 -11.01 -19.61 6.04
N ILE A 173 -10.85 -20.48 7.05
CA ILE A 173 -9.65 -21.32 7.19
C ILE A 173 -9.67 -22.51 6.22
N ARG A 174 -9.19 -22.27 5.00
CA ARG A 174 -9.00 -23.29 3.95
C ARG A 174 -7.51 -23.56 3.67
N LEU A 175 -7.22 -24.66 2.99
CA LEU A 175 -5.96 -24.94 2.29
C LEU A 175 -6.33 -25.58 0.95
N GLU A 176 -5.64 -25.22 -0.12
CA GLU A 176 -5.83 -25.79 -1.46
C GLU A 176 -4.51 -25.66 -2.22
N VAL A 177 -3.90 -26.80 -2.57
CA VAL A 177 -2.55 -26.87 -3.15
C VAL A 177 -2.52 -27.97 -4.22
N PRO A 178 -2.15 -27.67 -5.48
CA PRO A 178 -1.92 -28.69 -6.50
C PRO A 178 -0.65 -29.49 -6.19
N LEU A 179 -0.68 -30.80 -6.44
CA LEU A 179 0.45 -31.72 -6.21
C LEU A 179 1.12 -32.17 -7.51
N GLY A 180 0.49 -31.92 -8.66
CA GLY A 180 0.85 -32.49 -9.95
C GLY A 180 -0.32 -33.27 -10.54
N GLN A 181 -0.04 -34.37 -11.24
CA GLN A 181 -1.03 -35.24 -11.89
C GLN A 181 -0.87 -36.69 -11.44
N ILE A 182 -1.90 -37.52 -11.65
CA ILE A 182 -1.81 -38.98 -11.45
C ILE A 182 -0.61 -39.51 -12.24
N GLY A 183 0.32 -40.19 -11.56
CA GLY A 183 1.56 -40.71 -12.14
C GLY A 183 2.71 -39.71 -12.28
N PHE A 184 2.48 -38.40 -12.07
CA PHE A 184 3.51 -37.36 -12.12
C PHE A 184 3.31 -36.30 -11.03
N ILE A 185 3.84 -36.58 -9.84
CA ILE A 185 3.79 -35.67 -8.69
C ILE A 185 4.95 -34.66 -8.79
N MET A 186 4.61 -33.38 -8.74
CA MET A 186 5.53 -32.24 -8.94
C MET A 186 6.17 -31.73 -7.63
N ILE A 187 5.93 -32.41 -6.51
CA ILE A 187 6.36 -32.03 -5.16
C ILE A 187 7.05 -33.21 -4.47
N SER A 188 7.88 -32.92 -3.45
CA SER A 188 8.57 -33.98 -2.69
C SER A 188 7.71 -34.55 -1.54
N PRO A 189 8.03 -35.75 -1.04
CA PRO A 189 7.40 -36.32 0.16
C PRO A 189 7.48 -35.41 1.39
N GLU A 190 8.56 -34.65 1.55
CA GLU A 190 8.77 -33.71 2.66
C GLU A 190 7.78 -32.55 2.58
N TYR A 191 7.49 -32.07 1.36
CA TYR A 191 6.46 -31.05 1.15
C TYR A 191 5.06 -31.60 1.39
N VAL A 192 4.79 -32.86 1.03
CA VAL A 192 3.53 -33.54 1.41
C VAL A 192 3.37 -33.60 2.94
N ARG A 193 4.38 -34.05 3.68
CA ARG A 193 4.36 -34.08 5.15
C ARG A 193 4.10 -32.69 5.75
N TYR A 194 4.71 -31.65 5.18
CA TYR A 194 4.49 -30.26 5.57
C TYR A 194 3.06 -29.78 5.31
N LEU A 195 2.47 -30.11 4.16
CA LEU A 195 1.06 -29.82 3.85
C LEU A 195 0.09 -30.55 4.78
N VAL A 196 0.36 -31.82 5.11
CA VAL A 196 -0.45 -32.59 6.08
C VAL A 196 -0.39 -31.97 7.46
N ARG A 197 0.79 -31.53 7.94
CA ARG A 197 0.91 -30.79 9.20
C ARG A 197 0.06 -29.52 9.20
N ILE A 198 0.15 -28.69 8.16
CA ILE A 198 -0.67 -27.46 8.03
C ILE A 198 -2.17 -27.78 8.01
N ALA A 199 -2.57 -28.88 7.38
CA ALA A 199 -3.98 -29.30 7.35
C ALA A 199 -4.46 -29.81 8.72
N ASN A 200 -3.60 -30.51 9.47
CA ASN A 200 -3.88 -30.91 10.86
C ASN A 200 -3.97 -29.70 11.80
N ASP A 201 -3.08 -28.71 11.67
CA ASP A 201 -3.15 -27.45 12.43
C ASP A 201 -4.46 -26.69 12.14
N LYS A 202 -4.92 -26.69 10.89
CA LYS A 202 -6.21 -26.10 10.48
C LYS A 202 -7.41 -26.92 10.98
N MET A 203 -7.33 -28.25 10.98
CA MET A 203 -8.34 -29.16 11.54
C MET A 203 -8.53 -28.92 13.05
N GLU A 204 -7.43 -28.81 13.79
CA GLU A 204 -7.45 -28.53 15.22
C GLU A 204 -8.00 -27.11 15.52
N ALA A 205 -7.59 -26.11 14.75
CA ALA A 205 -8.18 -24.78 14.85
C ALA A 205 -9.68 -24.75 14.45
N ASN A 206 -10.13 -25.66 13.59
CA ASN A 206 -11.54 -25.80 13.22
C ASN A 206 -12.36 -26.45 14.35
N ARG A 207 -11.82 -27.47 15.03
CA ARG A 207 -12.42 -28.09 16.23
C ARG A 207 -12.60 -27.06 17.34
N LYS A 208 -11.53 -26.37 17.76
CA LYS A 208 -11.59 -25.30 18.79
C LYS A 208 -12.64 -24.20 18.54
N ARG A 209 -12.92 -23.84 17.28
CA ARG A 209 -14.03 -22.91 16.93
C ARG A 209 -15.40 -23.55 17.05
N THR A 210 -15.52 -24.81 16.62
CA THR A 210 -16.74 -25.63 16.72
C THR A 210 -17.14 -25.81 18.17
N ASP A 211 -16.18 -26.13 19.05
CA ASP A 211 -16.38 -26.32 20.49
C ASP A 211 -16.77 -25.01 21.19
N GLY A 212 -16.10 -23.90 20.87
CA GLY A 212 -16.45 -22.58 21.38
C GLY A 212 -17.85 -22.13 20.95
N PHE A 213 -18.26 -22.44 19.71
CA PHE A 213 -19.61 -22.14 19.22
C PHE A 213 -20.69 -23.03 19.86
N LEU A 214 -20.40 -24.31 20.10
CA LEU A 214 -21.24 -25.21 20.89
C LEU A 214 -21.47 -24.65 22.30
N HIS A 215 -20.39 -24.26 22.99
CA HIS A 215 -20.47 -23.69 24.34
C HIS A 215 -21.34 -22.43 24.38
N VAL A 216 -21.12 -21.48 23.46
CA VAL A 216 -21.92 -20.25 23.41
C VAL A 216 -23.38 -20.51 23.03
N LEU A 217 -23.67 -21.48 22.14
CA LEU A 217 -25.06 -21.91 21.88
C LEU A 217 -25.72 -22.51 23.12
N GLN A 218 -25.03 -23.38 23.87
CA GLN A 218 -25.57 -23.97 25.10
C GLN A 218 -25.83 -22.90 26.18
N SER A 219 -24.89 -21.98 26.38
CA SER A 219 -25.02 -20.90 27.39
C SER A 219 -26.17 -19.93 27.14
N LYS A 220 -26.68 -19.83 25.90
CA LYS A 220 -27.80 -18.95 25.51
C LYS A 220 -29.18 -19.61 25.58
N VAL A 221 -29.28 -20.90 25.88
CA VAL A 221 -30.49 -21.73 25.62
C VAL A 221 -31.18 -22.25 26.90
N LEU A 222 -30.83 -21.69 28.07
CA LEU A 222 -31.60 -21.85 29.32
C LEU A 222 -32.29 -20.53 29.65
N PRO A 223 -33.63 -20.49 29.58
CA PRO A 223 -34.40 -20.68 30.82
C PRO A 223 -35.38 -21.86 30.78
N GLY A 224 -35.60 -22.47 31.94
CA GLY A 224 -36.69 -23.44 32.14
C GLY A 224 -38.07 -22.77 32.21
N PRO A 225 -39.17 -23.54 32.07
CA PRO A 225 -40.51 -22.97 31.94
C PRO A 225 -41.12 -22.53 33.28
N GLY A 226 -41.63 -21.29 33.32
CA GLY A 226 -42.75 -20.91 34.19
C GLY A 226 -42.46 -19.87 35.28
N LYS A 227 -42.71 -18.59 34.96
CA LYS A 227 -43.77 -17.80 35.61
C LYS A 227 -44.06 -16.50 34.86
N GLU A 228 -45.16 -15.85 35.22
CA GLU A 228 -45.74 -14.73 34.48
C GLU A 228 -45.21 -13.35 34.95
N VAL A 229 -45.48 -12.38 34.07
CA VAL A 229 -45.49 -10.92 34.25
C VAL A 229 -45.71 -10.41 35.68
N ILE A 230 -44.91 -9.41 36.09
CA ILE A 230 -45.40 -8.16 36.71
C ILE A 230 -44.30 -7.08 36.66
N ASP A 231 -44.73 -5.83 36.47
CA ASP A 231 -43.93 -4.60 36.48
C ASP A 231 -43.65 -4.13 37.92
N SER A 232 -42.44 -3.65 38.22
CA SER A 232 -42.26 -2.58 39.21
C SER A 232 -40.86 -1.96 39.20
N ASN A 233 -40.83 -0.67 39.50
CA ASN A 233 -39.65 0.16 39.63
C ASN A 233 -38.99 0.08 41.03
N LYS A 234 -37.71 0.52 41.08
CA LYS A 234 -36.97 1.11 42.22
C LYS A 234 -36.40 0.23 43.36
N LYS A 235 -35.15 0.59 43.69
CA LYS A 235 -34.36 0.38 44.93
C LYS A 235 -33.88 -1.05 45.23
N GLY A 236 -32.62 -1.15 45.68
CA GLY A 236 -31.99 -2.42 46.08
C GLY A 236 -30.46 -2.45 45.95
N LEU A 237 -29.77 -1.31 46.12
CA LEU A 237 -28.32 -1.30 46.32
C LEU A 237 -28.05 -1.54 47.82
N GLU A 238 -26.98 -2.26 48.13
CA GLU A 238 -26.50 -2.64 49.47
C GLU A 238 -27.39 -3.63 50.26
N GLN A 239 -26.90 -4.87 50.41
CA GLN A 239 -26.34 -5.33 51.70
C GLN A 239 -25.62 -6.69 51.59
N ILE A 240 -24.57 -6.87 52.41
CA ILE A 240 -23.95 -8.14 52.87
C ILE A 240 -23.35 -9.02 51.73
N ALA A 241 -22.04 -9.08 51.49
CA ALA A 241 -20.88 -9.40 52.36
C ALA A 241 -20.69 -10.91 52.67
N ASP A 242 -19.43 -11.36 52.54
CA ASP A 242 -18.84 -12.66 52.90
C ASP A 242 -19.66 -13.97 52.80
N LYS A 243 -19.25 -14.82 51.86
CA LYS A 243 -18.52 -16.07 52.19
C LYS A 243 -17.86 -16.69 50.97
N GLY A 244 -16.57 -17.01 51.08
CA GLY A 244 -15.87 -17.85 50.11
C GLY A 244 -16.15 -19.33 50.32
N PHE A 245 -16.13 -20.11 49.24
CA PHE A 245 -15.96 -21.55 49.28
C PHE A 245 -15.08 -21.98 48.10
N SER A 246 -13.91 -22.57 48.40
CA SER A 246 -13.14 -23.32 47.41
C SER A 246 -13.69 -24.74 47.30
N LEU A 247 -13.64 -25.34 46.12
CA LEU A 247 -13.92 -26.76 45.90
C LEU A 247 -13.36 -27.22 44.54
N ASP A 248 -12.04 -27.35 44.46
CA ASP A 248 -11.44 -28.30 43.51
C ASP A 248 -11.84 -29.74 43.89
N PHE A 249 -11.97 -30.63 42.90
CA PHE A 249 -12.12 -32.06 43.14
C PHE A 249 -11.08 -32.83 42.33
N GLU A 250 -10.15 -33.45 43.05
CA GLU A 250 -8.96 -34.09 42.48
C GLU A 250 -9.24 -35.45 41.82
N THR A 251 -8.21 -35.99 41.17
CA THR A 251 -8.19 -37.32 40.58
C THR A 251 -7.97 -38.42 41.63
N LYS A 252 -8.26 -39.68 41.25
CA LYS A 252 -8.34 -40.85 42.15
C LYS A 252 -7.04 -41.70 42.18
N PRO A 253 -6.86 -42.65 43.12
CA PRO A 253 -5.74 -42.52 44.07
C PRO A 253 -4.87 -43.80 44.20
N ASN A 254 -3.90 -43.76 45.11
CA ASN A 254 -3.30 -44.89 45.85
C ASN A 254 -2.39 -44.32 46.98
N VAL A 255 -2.15 -44.93 48.15
CA VAL A 255 -2.85 -45.93 48.98
C VAL A 255 -2.09 -45.98 50.33
N VAL A 256 -2.77 -46.04 51.51
CA VAL A 256 -2.34 -46.64 52.83
C VAL A 256 -0.95 -46.25 53.40
N LEU A 257 -0.68 -45.82 54.65
CA LEU A 257 -1.32 -45.47 55.95
C LEU A 257 -0.17 -44.79 56.79
N SER A 258 -0.25 -44.16 57.97
CA SER A 258 -1.24 -43.49 58.86
C SER A 258 -0.40 -42.75 59.96
N GLU A 259 -0.79 -42.24 61.14
CA GLU A 259 -2.03 -42.15 61.96
C GLU A 259 -1.87 -41.06 63.06
N ILE A 260 -2.81 -40.92 64.01
CA ILE A 260 -2.69 -40.26 65.36
C ILE A 260 -2.07 -38.82 65.37
N SER A 261 -2.83 -37.71 65.38
CA SER A 261 -3.69 -37.13 66.46
C SER A 261 -2.97 -36.16 67.46
N ILE A 262 -3.76 -35.28 68.09
CA ILE A 262 -3.50 -34.47 69.33
C ILE A 262 -2.99 -33.00 69.16
N GLU A 263 -3.97 -32.07 69.24
CA GLU A 263 -4.09 -30.89 70.13
C GLU A 263 -3.21 -29.60 70.10
N ASN A 264 -3.93 -28.46 70.12
CA ASN A 264 -3.88 -27.29 71.03
C ASN A 264 -2.58 -26.48 71.30
N GLY A 265 -2.70 -25.13 71.22
CA GLY A 265 -1.75 -24.16 71.83
C GLY A 265 -2.07 -22.70 71.52
N THR A 266 -2.25 -21.83 72.53
CA THR A 266 -2.63 -20.40 72.40
C THR A 266 -1.67 -19.45 73.16
N SER A 267 -1.95 -18.13 73.19
CA SER A 267 -1.27 -17.01 73.93
C SER A 267 -0.09 -16.33 73.18
N LYS A 268 0.05 -14.98 73.04
CA LYS A 268 0.12 -13.80 73.97
C LYS A 268 1.49 -13.68 74.70
N SER A 269 2.08 -12.51 75.02
CA SER A 269 1.93 -11.06 74.65
C SER A 269 3.10 -10.21 75.27
N HIS A 270 3.08 -8.86 75.14
CA HIS A 270 3.90 -7.84 75.87
C HIS A 270 5.37 -7.59 75.41
N THR A 271 6.08 -6.48 75.74
CA THR A 271 5.81 -5.31 76.64
C THR A 271 6.51 -3.98 76.22
N GLU A 272 6.40 -2.94 77.08
CA GLU A 272 7.01 -1.57 77.11
C GLU A 272 8.58 -1.55 77.23
N ASP A 273 9.36 -0.45 77.39
CA ASP A 273 9.13 0.87 78.05
C ASP A 273 10.18 1.98 77.67
N ASN A 274 10.14 3.14 78.36
CA ASN A 274 10.85 4.42 78.14
C ASN A 274 12.22 4.57 78.85
N ILE A 275 13.02 5.61 78.53
CA ILE A 275 13.73 6.53 79.50
C ILE A 275 14.52 7.70 78.82
N LEU A 276 14.92 8.70 79.63
CA LEU A 276 15.44 10.06 79.38
C LEU A 276 16.77 10.20 78.57
N GLY A 277 17.09 11.46 78.18
CA GLY A 277 18.41 11.94 77.73
C GLY A 277 18.81 13.31 78.33
N PHE A 278 20.04 13.81 78.08
CA PHE A 278 20.59 15.06 78.68
C PHE A 278 21.81 15.65 77.92
N ILE A 279 21.85 16.99 77.69
CA ILE A 279 23.04 17.90 77.50
C ILE A 279 24.02 17.65 76.28
N LYS A 280 24.79 18.61 75.71
CA LYS A 280 24.67 20.09 75.43
C LYS A 280 25.90 20.63 74.64
N ASP A 281 25.75 21.74 73.89
CA ASP A 281 26.73 22.81 73.55
C ASP A 281 27.97 22.59 72.62
N ARG A 282 28.12 23.58 71.68
CA ARG A 282 29.36 24.24 71.15
C ARG A 282 30.30 23.64 70.07
N CYS A 283 30.22 24.27 68.88
CA CYS A 283 31.22 25.16 68.24
C CYS A 283 32.66 24.72 67.83
N ASP A 284 33.04 25.26 66.64
CA ASP A 284 34.35 25.78 66.19
C ASP A 284 35.41 24.91 65.46
N SER A 285 36.09 25.62 64.54
CA SER A 285 37.41 25.42 63.90
C SER A 285 37.58 24.55 62.63
N GLU A 286 38.15 25.20 61.60
CA GLU A 286 38.87 24.59 60.46
C GLU A 286 40.27 24.09 60.90
N PRO A 287 41.06 23.48 60.00
CA PRO A 287 42.23 24.24 59.55
C PRO A 287 42.58 24.15 58.03
N ALA A 288 43.38 25.13 57.61
CA ALA A 288 44.03 25.29 56.30
C ALA A 288 45.09 24.20 55.97
N GLY A 289 45.67 24.08 54.77
CA GLY A 289 45.52 24.83 53.50
C GLY A 289 46.79 24.71 52.61
N TYR A 290 46.93 25.58 51.59
CA TYR A 290 48.03 25.63 50.57
C TYR A 290 48.10 24.40 49.63
N SER A 291 48.52 24.47 48.36
CA SER A 291 48.80 25.57 47.40
C SER A 291 48.88 24.98 45.97
N GLY A 292 48.76 25.73 44.87
CA GLY A 292 48.70 27.19 44.74
C GLY A 292 48.23 27.63 43.35
N GLU A 293 48.71 28.79 42.90
CA GLU A 293 48.23 29.53 41.72
C GLU A 293 48.86 28.99 40.40
N ASP A 294 48.44 29.40 39.20
CA ASP A 294 48.80 30.72 38.67
C ASP A 294 47.73 31.39 37.79
N LYS A 295 47.89 32.70 37.55
CA LYS A 295 46.94 33.58 36.86
C LYS A 295 47.48 34.06 35.50
N CYS A 296 46.58 34.33 34.56
CA CYS A 296 46.71 35.53 33.72
C CYS A 296 45.33 36.02 33.25
N ALA A 297 45.13 37.34 33.18
CA ALA A 297 43.87 37.97 32.82
C ALA A 297 44.10 39.30 32.10
N VAL A 298 43.25 39.62 31.12
CA VAL A 298 43.12 40.98 30.55
C VAL A 298 41.64 41.31 30.32
N ALA A 299 41.32 42.58 30.53
CA ALA A 299 40.03 43.26 30.37
C ALA A 299 39.55 43.29 28.87
N SER A 300 38.40 43.85 28.48
CA SER A 300 37.60 44.91 29.12
C SER A 300 36.12 44.93 28.75
N CYS A 301 35.32 45.42 29.69
CA CYS A 301 33.95 45.90 29.53
C CYS A 301 33.82 47.07 28.54
N LYS A 302 32.65 47.17 27.86
CA LYS A 302 31.65 48.28 27.89
C LYS A 302 30.57 47.99 26.82
N ASN A 303 29.25 48.09 27.09
CA ASN A 303 28.41 49.28 27.30
C ASN A 303 28.37 50.26 26.11
N SER A 304 27.23 50.83 25.68
CA SER A 304 25.78 50.60 25.96
C SER A 304 24.92 51.63 25.14
N LEU A 305 23.57 51.62 25.30
CA LEU A 305 22.60 52.70 24.90
C LEU A 305 22.26 52.78 23.39
N LYS A 306 21.09 53.28 22.90
CA LYS A 306 19.78 53.71 23.47
C LYS A 306 18.71 53.58 22.34
N VAL A 307 17.50 53.02 22.53
CA VAL A 307 16.22 53.63 23.00
C VAL A 307 15.62 54.74 22.11
N SER A 308 14.45 54.48 21.49
CA SER A 308 13.25 55.36 21.51
C SER A 308 12.01 54.79 20.76
N ASP A 309 10.92 54.53 21.49
CA ASP A 309 9.51 54.57 21.02
C ASP A 309 9.02 56.06 20.93
N PRO A 310 7.76 56.46 20.56
CA PRO A 310 6.52 55.66 20.41
C PRO A 310 5.49 56.08 19.29
N LEU A 311 4.38 55.30 19.21
CA LEU A 311 2.97 55.68 18.92
C LEU A 311 2.60 56.65 17.77
N HIS A 312 1.73 56.20 16.83
CA HIS A 312 0.32 56.66 16.75
C HIS A 312 -0.58 55.82 15.80
N ASP A 313 -1.90 55.84 16.03
CA ASP A 313 -2.93 55.19 15.18
C ASP A 313 -3.42 56.08 14.02
N LYS A 314 -3.87 55.46 12.91
CA LYS A 314 -5.22 55.69 12.30
C LYS A 314 -5.55 54.84 11.05
N GLU A 315 -6.57 54.00 11.22
CA GLU A 315 -7.76 53.77 10.39
C GLU A 315 -7.92 54.27 8.92
N ILE A 316 -8.63 53.44 8.14
CA ILE A 316 -9.48 53.72 6.94
C ILE A 316 -8.79 53.94 5.57
N GLY A 317 -9.27 53.21 4.54
CA GLY A 317 -9.18 53.64 3.13
C GLY A 317 -9.19 52.51 2.06
N TYR A 318 -10.24 52.43 1.24
CA TYR A 318 -10.26 51.60 0.01
C TYR A 318 -9.62 52.34 -1.18
N SER A 319 -8.98 51.63 -2.12
CA SER A 319 -9.40 51.53 -3.54
C SER A 319 -8.31 50.97 -4.48
N HIS A 320 -8.69 50.66 -5.73
CA HIS A 320 -7.83 50.13 -6.80
C HIS A 320 -7.35 51.23 -7.78
N LYS A 321 -6.46 50.82 -8.70
CA LYS A 321 -6.02 51.48 -9.96
C LYS A 321 -4.88 52.50 -9.83
N GLU A 322 -4.04 52.73 -10.85
CA GLU A 322 -3.46 51.93 -11.98
C GLU A 322 -2.57 52.93 -12.77
N ILE A 323 -1.95 52.51 -13.89
CA ILE A 323 -1.18 53.35 -14.83
C ILE A 323 0.18 53.79 -14.23
N ALA A 324 1.32 53.15 -14.46
CA ALA A 324 1.95 52.60 -15.69
C ALA A 324 2.68 53.65 -16.54
N ASP A 325 3.81 53.23 -17.13
CA ASP A 325 4.46 53.92 -18.23
C ASP A 325 4.90 52.88 -19.29
N LYS A 326 5.15 53.32 -20.51
CA LYS A 326 5.37 52.45 -21.68
C LYS A 326 6.76 52.62 -22.29
N ASP A 327 7.28 51.57 -22.92
CA ASP A 327 7.40 51.61 -24.39
C ASP A 327 7.58 50.23 -25.04
N SER A 328 7.52 50.20 -26.37
CA SER A 328 7.54 49.01 -27.24
C SER A 328 8.50 49.27 -28.43
N ASN A 329 8.89 48.36 -29.32
CA ASN A 329 8.30 47.08 -29.75
C ASN A 329 9.33 46.23 -30.55
N ILE A 330 8.89 45.11 -31.15
CA ILE A 330 9.57 44.28 -32.20
C ILE A 330 10.54 43.17 -31.71
N GLU A 331 10.41 41.99 -32.33
CA GLU A 331 11.11 40.72 -32.06
C GLU A 331 12.10 40.33 -33.19
N LEU A 332 12.97 39.33 -32.96
CA LEU A 332 13.00 38.07 -33.75
C LEU A 332 13.97 37.00 -33.20
N SER A 333 13.43 35.78 -33.01
CA SER A 333 13.98 34.39 -32.89
C SER A 333 15.50 34.08 -32.73
N GLY A 334 15.93 32.92 -32.21
CA GLY A 334 15.27 31.69 -31.70
C GLY A 334 16.36 30.70 -31.19
N THR A 335 16.10 29.64 -30.41
CA THR A 335 15.05 28.61 -30.52
C THR A 335 14.27 28.36 -29.21
N PRO A 336 13.09 27.70 -29.24
CA PRO A 336 12.16 27.65 -28.11
C PRO A 336 12.15 26.33 -27.33
N LYS A 337 11.86 26.40 -26.03
CA LYS A 337 11.38 25.25 -25.23
C LYS A 337 9.85 25.19 -25.33
N CYS A 338 9.31 24.07 -25.79
CA CYS A 338 7.85 23.86 -25.86
C CYS A 338 7.30 23.34 -24.52
N PHE A 339 6.25 23.99 -24.03
CA PHE A 339 5.46 23.61 -22.86
C PHE A 339 3.99 23.49 -23.29
N LEU A 340 3.27 22.49 -22.77
CA LEU A 340 1.83 22.35 -22.97
C LEU A 340 1.08 22.88 -21.75
N SER A 341 0.12 23.77 -21.99
CA SER A 341 -0.73 24.36 -20.96
C SER A 341 -1.81 23.38 -20.49
N VAL A 342 -2.02 23.32 -19.17
CA VAL A 342 -3.16 22.60 -18.56
C VAL A 342 -4.24 23.60 -18.19
N VAL A 343 -5.49 23.32 -18.57
CA VAL A 343 -6.65 24.10 -18.15
C VAL A 343 -7.60 23.20 -17.36
N MET A 344 -7.89 23.58 -16.12
CA MET A 344 -8.86 22.88 -15.27
C MET A 344 -10.28 23.13 -15.80
N LEU A 345 -11.09 22.08 -15.95
CA LEU A 345 -12.45 22.21 -16.45
C LEU A 345 -13.39 22.66 -15.31
N LYS A 346 -13.93 23.86 -15.44
CA LYS A 346 -14.94 24.39 -14.51
C LYS A 346 -16.28 23.68 -14.75
N ILE A 347 -16.53 22.62 -13.97
CA ILE A 347 -17.77 21.83 -14.06
C ILE A 347 -18.99 22.64 -13.61
N VAL A 348 -20.09 22.52 -14.35
CA VAL A 348 -21.40 23.09 -14.03
C VAL A 348 -22.52 22.06 -14.26
N GLY A 349 -23.68 22.24 -13.63
CA GLY A 349 -24.78 21.27 -13.67
C GLY A 349 -24.68 20.27 -12.52
N GLU A 350 -24.35 19.02 -12.83
CA GLU A 350 -24.13 17.97 -11.83
C GLU A 350 -22.86 18.19 -10.98
N PRO A 351 -22.79 17.69 -9.72
CA PRO A 351 -21.64 17.91 -8.84
C PRO A 351 -20.34 17.32 -9.38
N ILE A 352 -19.26 18.10 -9.34
CA ILE A 352 -17.91 17.71 -9.82
C ILE A 352 -17.40 16.42 -9.16
N GLU A 353 -17.81 16.14 -7.92
CA GLU A 353 -17.43 14.94 -7.19
C GLU A 353 -17.99 13.66 -7.83
N LYS A 354 -19.00 13.74 -8.73
CA LYS A 354 -19.42 12.59 -9.56
C LYS A 354 -18.30 12.16 -10.54
N LEU A 355 -17.36 13.02 -10.89
CA LEU A 355 -16.18 12.72 -11.72
C LEU A 355 -14.94 12.30 -10.91
N PHE A 356 -14.97 12.43 -9.58
CA PHE A 356 -13.90 11.99 -8.68
C PHE A 356 -13.92 10.46 -8.52
N LEU A 357 -13.40 9.80 -9.56
CA LEU A 357 -13.45 8.36 -9.78
C LEU A 357 -12.07 7.84 -10.22
N TRP A 358 -11.77 6.56 -9.94
CA TRP A 358 -10.76 5.81 -10.71
C TRP A 358 -11.32 4.52 -11.31
N GLY A 359 -10.76 4.12 -12.46
CA GLY A 359 -11.18 2.91 -13.17
C GLY A 359 -12.61 2.96 -13.71
N GLN A 360 -13.15 4.16 -13.89
CA GLN A 360 -14.17 4.48 -14.88
C GLN A 360 -13.63 4.25 -16.30
N SER A 361 -14.52 4.24 -17.28
CA SER A 361 -14.15 4.45 -18.68
C SER A 361 -14.74 5.77 -19.15
N ALA A 362 -14.11 6.39 -20.15
CA ALA A 362 -14.66 7.53 -20.87
C ALA A 362 -14.49 7.32 -22.38
N CYS A 363 -15.48 7.76 -23.16
CA CYS A 363 -15.44 7.77 -24.63
C CYS A 363 -15.84 9.15 -25.15
N ALA A 364 -15.15 9.63 -26.19
CA ALA A 364 -15.67 10.71 -27.02
C ALA A 364 -16.92 10.23 -27.78
N SER A 365 -17.87 11.13 -27.98
CA SER A 365 -19.09 10.93 -28.75
C SER A 365 -19.46 12.21 -29.47
N ASN A 366 -19.83 12.11 -30.75
CA ASN A 366 -20.27 13.25 -31.55
C ASN A 366 -21.77 13.08 -31.85
N ASN A 367 -22.60 14.00 -31.36
CA ASN A 367 -24.04 13.97 -31.54
C ASN A 367 -24.52 15.33 -32.05
N GLY A 368 -25.18 15.34 -33.22
CA GLY A 368 -25.64 16.58 -33.86
C GLY A 368 -24.53 17.57 -34.27
N GLY A 369 -23.25 17.18 -34.24
CA GLY A 369 -22.11 18.06 -34.49
C GLY A 369 -21.49 18.69 -33.24
N GLN A 370 -22.01 18.40 -32.04
CA GLN A 370 -21.34 18.69 -30.78
C GLN A 370 -20.61 17.45 -30.25
N GLU A 371 -19.41 17.66 -29.71
CA GLU A 371 -18.58 16.60 -29.14
C GLU A 371 -18.68 16.59 -27.62
N HIS A 372 -18.95 15.42 -27.05
CA HIS A 372 -19.16 15.22 -25.63
C HIS A 372 -18.38 14.00 -25.15
N ILE A 373 -18.07 13.96 -23.86
CA ILE A 373 -17.39 12.85 -23.21
C ILE A 373 -18.41 12.07 -22.38
N LEU A 374 -18.63 10.81 -22.75
CA LEU A 374 -19.49 9.89 -22.04
C LEU A 374 -18.67 9.06 -21.05
N VAL A 375 -18.94 9.25 -19.75
CA VAL A 375 -18.20 8.63 -18.64
C VAL A 375 -19.08 7.59 -17.96
N PHE A 376 -18.54 6.38 -17.73
CA PHE A 376 -19.27 5.31 -17.06
C PHE A 376 -18.48 4.64 -15.92
N GLY A 377 -19.19 4.37 -14.83
CA GLY A 377 -18.74 3.49 -13.76
C GLY A 377 -17.59 4.05 -12.90
N GLY A 378 -16.66 3.18 -12.51
CA GLY A 378 -15.52 3.53 -11.65
C GLY A 378 -15.79 3.36 -10.15
N PHE A 379 -14.89 3.90 -9.34
CA PHE A 379 -14.94 3.85 -7.87
C PHE A 379 -14.50 5.18 -7.27
N GLY A 380 -15.31 5.70 -6.34
CA GLY A 380 -15.21 7.07 -5.83
C GLY A 380 -16.60 7.69 -5.73
N GLY A 381 -16.75 8.93 -6.19
CA GLY A 381 -18.03 9.66 -6.24
C GLY A 381 -18.48 10.29 -4.91
N VAL A 382 -19.53 11.11 -4.98
CA VAL A 382 -20.22 11.74 -3.82
C VAL A 382 -20.54 10.72 -2.72
N GLY A 383 -20.07 10.96 -1.49
CA GLY A 383 -20.36 10.13 -0.30
C GLY A 383 -19.25 9.12 0.04
N ARG A 384 -19.63 7.94 0.55
CA ARG A 384 -18.67 6.84 0.79
C ARG A 384 -18.06 6.36 -0.54
N HIS A 385 -16.80 5.93 -0.51
CA HIS A 385 -16.13 5.41 -1.70
C HIS A 385 -16.72 4.06 -2.11
N GLU A 386 -17.62 4.09 -3.07
CA GLU A 386 -18.30 2.93 -3.63
C GLU A 386 -18.09 2.85 -5.14
N ARG A 387 -18.49 1.72 -5.74
CA ARG A 387 -18.53 1.61 -7.20
C ARG A 387 -19.74 2.37 -7.72
N ARG A 388 -19.62 2.95 -8.91
CA ARG A 388 -20.72 3.66 -9.57
C ARG A 388 -21.19 2.93 -10.83
N ASN A 389 -22.40 3.27 -11.25
CA ASN A 389 -23.01 2.99 -12.55
C ASN A 389 -23.76 4.21 -13.10
N CYS A 390 -23.48 5.41 -12.56
CA CYS A 390 -23.89 6.66 -13.19
C CYS A 390 -23.31 6.71 -14.60
N SER A 391 -24.14 7.19 -15.54
CA SER A 391 -23.78 7.38 -16.94
C SER A 391 -23.79 8.87 -17.19
N LEU A 392 -22.62 9.50 -17.28
CA LEU A 392 -22.48 10.96 -17.27
C LEU A 392 -22.09 11.47 -18.65
N VAL A 393 -22.69 12.60 -19.05
CA VAL A 393 -22.29 13.37 -20.24
C VAL A 393 -21.59 14.63 -19.77
N LEU A 394 -20.34 14.81 -20.20
CA LEU A 394 -19.58 16.04 -20.00
C LEU A 394 -19.39 16.75 -21.35
N ASP A 395 -19.88 17.97 -21.46
CA ASP A 395 -19.44 18.91 -22.49
C ASP A 395 -18.11 19.56 -22.04
N PRO A 396 -16.98 19.32 -22.75
CA PRO A 396 -15.69 19.89 -22.38
C PRO A 396 -15.53 21.37 -22.76
N GLN A 397 -16.43 21.95 -23.57
CA GLN A 397 -16.40 23.37 -23.93
C GLN A 397 -17.11 24.25 -22.89
N SER A 398 -18.33 23.87 -22.49
CA SER A 398 -19.08 24.62 -21.46
C SER A 398 -18.82 24.14 -20.02
N GLY A 399 -18.23 22.95 -19.85
CA GLY A 399 -18.10 22.29 -18.55
C GLY A 399 -19.40 21.65 -18.04
N LEU A 400 -20.48 21.63 -18.85
CA LEU A 400 -21.76 21.08 -18.45
C LEU A 400 -21.68 19.56 -18.24
N LEU A 401 -21.86 19.14 -16.99
CA LEU A 401 -22.01 17.74 -16.59
C LEU A 401 -23.50 17.43 -16.37
N SER A 402 -23.98 16.34 -16.96
CA SER A 402 -25.35 15.85 -16.81
C SER A 402 -25.38 14.32 -16.65
N GLU A 403 -26.41 13.77 -16.01
CA GLU A 403 -26.58 12.32 -15.83
C GLU A 403 -27.69 11.75 -16.73
N ILE A 404 -27.37 10.69 -17.48
CA ILE A 404 -28.30 9.95 -18.33
C ILE A 404 -29.21 9.09 -17.45
N ASN A 405 -30.39 9.62 -17.16
CA ASN A 405 -31.50 8.91 -16.52
C ASN A 405 -31.99 7.74 -17.40
N SER A 406 -31.40 6.57 -17.19
CA SER A 406 -31.58 5.36 -18.00
C SER A 406 -32.26 4.26 -17.17
N THR A 407 -33.13 3.46 -17.81
CA THR A 407 -33.79 2.35 -17.11
C THR A 407 -32.92 1.10 -17.15
N LYS A 408 -32.71 0.46 -15.99
CA LYS A 408 -31.86 -0.75 -15.81
C LYS A 408 -30.41 -0.58 -16.30
N PRO A 409 -29.64 0.41 -15.81
CA PRO A 409 -28.22 0.54 -16.13
C PRO A 409 -27.40 -0.68 -15.63
N PRO A 410 -26.16 -0.88 -16.13
CA PRO A 410 -25.31 -1.99 -15.71
C PRO A 410 -25.02 -1.95 -14.20
N SER A 411 -24.63 -3.09 -13.63
CA SER A 411 -24.23 -3.14 -12.22
C SER A 411 -23.01 -2.26 -11.92
N PRO A 412 -22.94 -1.60 -10.74
CA PRO A 412 -21.83 -0.71 -10.37
C PRO A 412 -20.46 -1.40 -10.45
N ARG A 413 -19.53 -0.85 -11.26
CA ARG A 413 -18.31 -1.56 -11.67
C ARG A 413 -17.11 -0.66 -11.91
N LEU A 414 -15.92 -1.15 -11.56
CA LEU A 414 -14.63 -0.52 -11.89
C LEU A 414 -13.76 -1.45 -12.73
N GLY A 415 -12.87 -0.88 -13.56
CA GLY A 415 -11.91 -1.63 -14.37
C GLY A 415 -12.56 -2.52 -15.44
N HIS A 416 -13.74 -2.13 -15.91
CA HIS A 416 -14.27 -2.52 -17.21
C HIS A 416 -13.54 -1.74 -18.31
N THR A 417 -13.81 -2.01 -19.57
CA THR A 417 -13.52 -1.08 -20.68
C THR A 417 -14.81 -0.61 -21.33
N ALA A 418 -14.82 0.61 -21.85
CA ALA A 418 -15.82 1.08 -22.79
C ALA A 418 -15.21 1.26 -24.19
N SER A 419 -15.99 1.06 -25.24
CA SER A 419 -15.58 1.34 -26.62
C SER A 419 -16.78 1.82 -27.43
N MET A 420 -16.60 2.91 -28.17
CA MET A 420 -17.61 3.44 -29.10
C MET A 420 -17.54 2.67 -30.42
N VAL A 421 -18.68 2.21 -30.92
CA VAL A 421 -18.83 1.68 -32.30
C VAL A 421 -20.09 2.30 -32.90
N GLY A 422 -19.93 3.09 -33.97
CA GLY A 422 -21.04 3.85 -34.55
C GLY A 422 -21.59 4.90 -33.58
N ARG A 423 -22.76 4.64 -32.99
CA ARG A 423 -23.44 5.49 -31.97
C ARG A 423 -23.69 4.75 -30.66
N GLU A 424 -23.02 3.61 -30.47
CA GLU A 424 -23.25 2.69 -29.36
C GLU A 424 -21.98 2.56 -28.52
N ILE A 425 -22.11 2.72 -27.20
CA ILE A 425 -21.01 2.46 -26.26
C ILE A 425 -21.16 1.06 -25.69
N TYR A 426 -20.17 0.21 -25.98
CA TYR A 426 -20.06 -1.15 -25.45
C TYR A 426 -19.19 -1.17 -24.19
N VAL A 427 -19.80 -1.47 -23.04
CA VAL A 427 -19.13 -1.68 -21.75
C VAL A 427 -18.93 -3.17 -21.52
N ILE A 428 -17.67 -3.58 -21.32
CA ILE A 428 -17.28 -4.99 -21.25
C ILE A 428 -16.71 -5.33 -19.87
N GLY A 429 -17.32 -6.32 -19.20
CA GLY A 429 -16.82 -6.94 -17.98
C GLY A 429 -16.55 -5.98 -16.81
N GLY A 430 -15.39 -6.15 -16.15
CA GLY A 430 -14.99 -5.35 -14.99
C GLY A 430 -15.23 -6.05 -13.64
N ARG A 431 -15.34 -5.27 -12.56
CA ARG A 431 -15.49 -5.81 -11.19
C ARG A 431 -16.52 -5.04 -10.38
N GLY A 432 -17.61 -5.73 -10.01
CA GLY A 432 -18.67 -5.20 -9.14
C GLY A 432 -18.45 -5.42 -7.65
N GLY A 433 -17.61 -6.38 -7.26
CA GLY A 433 -17.36 -6.71 -5.85
C GLY A 433 -16.02 -7.38 -5.60
N PRO A 434 -15.68 -7.70 -4.33
CA PRO A 434 -14.48 -8.45 -4.00
C PRO A 434 -14.43 -9.82 -4.69
N SER A 435 -15.53 -10.58 -4.69
CA SER A 435 -15.67 -11.83 -5.44
C SER A 435 -16.32 -11.68 -6.81
N GLN A 436 -17.13 -10.64 -7.01
CA GLN A 436 -17.89 -10.42 -8.25
C GLN A 436 -17.04 -9.74 -9.33
N ILE A 437 -16.42 -10.57 -10.17
CA ILE A 437 -15.76 -10.20 -11.43
C ILE A 437 -16.71 -10.55 -12.58
N LEU A 438 -16.70 -9.76 -13.64
CA LEU A 438 -17.76 -9.69 -14.65
C LEU A 438 -17.24 -10.01 -16.06
N ASN A 439 -18.10 -10.61 -16.89
CA ASN A 439 -17.90 -10.85 -18.32
C ASN A 439 -19.12 -10.41 -19.18
N ASP A 440 -20.09 -9.72 -18.57
CA ASP A 440 -21.25 -9.21 -19.29
C ASP A 440 -20.87 -8.08 -20.24
N VAL A 441 -21.57 -8.01 -21.37
CA VAL A 441 -21.46 -6.94 -22.37
C VAL A 441 -22.74 -6.13 -22.31
N TRP A 442 -22.60 -4.84 -22.04
CA TRP A 442 -23.70 -3.88 -22.04
C TRP A 442 -23.50 -2.88 -23.16
N VAL A 443 -24.58 -2.49 -23.82
CA VAL A 443 -24.58 -1.43 -24.82
C VAL A 443 -25.47 -0.27 -24.38
N LEU A 444 -24.98 0.96 -24.54
CA LEU A 444 -25.75 2.19 -24.43
C LEU A 444 -25.99 2.75 -25.82
N ASP A 445 -27.26 2.80 -26.23
CA ASP A 445 -27.68 3.62 -27.36
C ASP A 445 -27.68 5.10 -26.91
N THR A 446 -26.84 5.93 -27.53
CA THR A 446 -26.69 7.35 -27.16
C THR A 446 -27.75 8.27 -27.78
N THR A 447 -28.69 7.73 -28.56
CA THR A 447 -29.85 8.44 -29.12
C THR A 447 -31.13 8.17 -28.33
N GLU A 448 -31.33 6.93 -27.89
CA GLU A 448 -32.43 6.53 -27.00
C GLU A 448 -32.09 6.69 -25.51
N ASN A 449 -30.82 6.91 -25.16
CA ASN A 449 -30.31 6.93 -23.79
C ASN A 449 -30.63 5.65 -22.99
N ARG A 450 -30.61 4.50 -23.69
CA ARG A 450 -31.07 3.20 -23.19
C ARG A 450 -29.94 2.19 -23.09
N TRP A 451 -29.77 1.61 -21.89
CA TRP A 451 -28.89 0.46 -21.68
C TRP A 451 -29.58 -0.85 -22.03
N SER A 452 -28.86 -1.73 -22.72
CA SER A 452 -29.26 -3.12 -22.99
C SER A 452 -28.12 -4.09 -22.63
N LEU A 453 -28.47 -5.22 -22.01
CA LEU A 453 -27.56 -6.36 -21.81
C LEU A 453 -27.56 -7.22 -23.08
N LEU A 454 -26.38 -7.53 -23.62
CA LEU A 454 -26.24 -8.31 -24.85
C LEU A 454 -25.92 -9.78 -24.57
N GLU A 455 -26.73 -10.68 -25.13
CA GLU A 455 -26.47 -12.12 -25.12
C GLU A 455 -25.50 -12.51 -26.24
N CYS A 456 -24.20 -12.24 -26.02
CA CYS A 456 -23.15 -12.59 -26.97
C CYS A 456 -22.93 -14.11 -27.05
N THR A 457 -22.65 -14.62 -28.25
CA THR A 457 -22.42 -16.05 -28.51
C THR A 457 -20.99 -16.32 -29.02
N GLY A 458 -20.65 -17.56 -29.37
CA GLY A 458 -19.31 -17.93 -29.86
C GLY A 458 -18.35 -18.33 -28.73
N SER A 459 -17.12 -17.79 -28.76
CA SER A 459 -16.05 -18.12 -27.81
C SER A 459 -16.33 -17.58 -26.41
N ALA A 460 -16.02 -18.33 -25.36
CA ALA A 460 -16.30 -17.92 -23.99
C ALA A 460 -15.39 -16.74 -23.55
N PHE A 461 -15.97 -15.54 -23.41
CA PHE A 461 -15.28 -14.42 -22.77
C PHE A 461 -15.25 -14.62 -21.24
N ASN A 462 -14.07 -14.95 -20.72
CA ASN A 462 -13.87 -15.22 -19.28
C ASN A 462 -13.94 -13.93 -18.43
N PRO A 463 -14.58 -13.96 -17.24
CA PRO A 463 -14.69 -12.81 -16.32
C PRO A 463 -13.35 -12.19 -15.98
N ARG A 464 -13.23 -10.88 -16.20
CA ARG A 464 -11.98 -10.15 -15.99
C ARG A 464 -12.18 -8.65 -15.80
N HIS A 465 -11.23 -8.02 -15.13
CA HIS A 465 -11.11 -6.56 -15.04
C HIS A 465 -9.69 -6.11 -15.41
N ARG A 466 -9.50 -4.80 -15.63
CA ARG A 466 -8.21 -4.18 -15.99
C ARG A 466 -7.55 -4.79 -17.25
N HIS A 467 -8.37 -5.32 -18.15
CA HIS A 467 -8.02 -5.52 -19.56
C HIS A 467 -7.97 -4.14 -20.25
N ALA A 468 -7.42 -4.09 -21.46
CA ALA A 468 -7.60 -2.96 -22.37
C ALA A 468 -8.40 -3.41 -23.58
N ALA A 469 -9.09 -2.47 -24.22
CA ALA A 469 -9.92 -2.73 -25.40
C ALA A 469 -9.86 -1.56 -26.38
N ALA A 470 -9.99 -1.88 -27.67
CA ALA A 470 -10.04 -0.91 -28.75
C ALA A 470 -10.93 -1.43 -29.89
N ALA A 471 -11.63 -0.51 -30.57
CA ALA A 471 -12.50 -0.84 -31.70
C ALA A 471 -11.81 -0.58 -33.05
N VAL A 472 -11.99 -1.48 -34.01
CA VAL A 472 -11.63 -1.30 -35.42
C VAL A 472 -12.79 -1.80 -36.29
N GLY A 473 -13.46 -0.90 -36.98
CA GLY A 473 -14.72 -1.22 -37.69
C GLY A 473 -15.80 -1.72 -36.72
N SER A 474 -16.45 -2.84 -37.05
CA SER A 474 -17.44 -3.51 -36.20
C SER A 474 -16.85 -4.55 -35.24
N ASN A 475 -15.53 -4.52 -34.99
CA ASN A 475 -14.86 -5.45 -34.08
C ASN A 475 -14.24 -4.71 -32.88
N ILE A 476 -14.55 -5.17 -31.67
CA ILE A 476 -13.92 -4.70 -30.42
C ILE A 476 -12.92 -5.77 -29.97
N TYR A 477 -11.64 -5.41 -29.97
CA TYR A 477 -10.52 -6.26 -29.57
C TYR A 477 -10.21 -6.01 -28.10
N VAL A 478 -10.09 -7.07 -27.30
CA VAL A 478 -9.90 -7.04 -25.84
C VAL A 478 -8.69 -7.90 -25.48
N PHE A 479 -7.66 -7.28 -24.89
CA PHE A 479 -6.43 -7.98 -24.50
C PHE A 479 -6.27 -8.11 -22.98
N GLY A 480 -5.77 -9.28 -22.56
CA GLY A 480 -5.29 -9.53 -21.21
C GLY A 480 -6.30 -9.25 -20.10
N GLY A 481 -5.86 -8.54 -19.04
CA GLY A 481 -6.61 -8.32 -17.81
C GLY A 481 -6.43 -9.44 -16.79
N LEU A 482 -7.14 -9.39 -15.65
CA LEU A 482 -7.08 -10.44 -14.63
C LEU A 482 -8.45 -10.76 -14.00
N ASN A 483 -8.52 -11.95 -13.40
CA ASN A 483 -9.54 -12.31 -12.41
C ASN A 483 -8.93 -12.41 -10.99
N ASN A 484 -9.42 -13.30 -10.10
CA ASN A 484 -8.84 -13.50 -8.76
C ASN A 484 -7.74 -14.59 -8.72
N GLU A 485 -7.53 -15.32 -9.82
CA GLU A 485 -6.72 -16.55 -9.93
C GLU A 485 -5.70 -16.48 -11.08
N VAL A 486 -6.04 -15.78 -12.18
CA VAL A 486 -5.31 -15.77 -13.45
C VAL A 486 -5.16 -14.34 -13.98
N ILE A 487 -3.97 -14.01 -14.48
CA ILE A 487 -3.72 -12.87 -15.36
C ILE A 487 -3.68 -13.42 -16.81
N TYR A 488 -4.44 -12.80 -17.71
CA TYR A 488 -4.61 -13.28 -19.08
C TYR A 488 -3.57 -12.70 -20.04
N SER A 489 -3.23 -13.50 -21.06
CA SER A 489 -2.45 -13.12 -22.25
C SER A 489 -3.26 -13.25 -23.55
N CYS A 490 -4.55 -13.58 -23.48
CA CYS A 490 -5.35 -13.84 -24.68
C CYS A 490 -5.94 -12.55 -25.29
N MET A 491 -6.09 -12.55 -26.62
CA MET A 491 -6.86 -11.56 -27.38
C MET A 491 -8.24 -12.14 -27.71
N ASN A 492 -9.29 -11.50 -27.19
CA ASN A 492 -10.68 -11.80 -27.47
C ASN A 492 -11.26 -10.72 -28.39
N VAL A 493 -12.06 -11.09 -29.39
CA VAL A 493 -12.68 -10.12 -30.31
C VAL A 493 -14.19 -10.32 -30.34
N LEU A 494 -14.93 -9.26 -30.01
CA LEU A 494 -16.39 -9.20 -30.16
C LEU A 494 -16.72 -8.50 -31.48
N ASN A 495 -17.43 -9.18 -32.38
CA ASN A 495 -18.06 -8.52 -33.51
C ASN A 495 -19.43 -7.96 -33.08
N THR A 496 -19.64 -6.65 -33.25
CA THR A 496 -20.85 -5.95 -32.79
C THR A 496 -22.06 -6.19 -33.69
N GLN A 497 -21.87 -6.60 -34.95
CA GLN A 497 -22.95 -6.86 -35.90
C GLN A 497 -23.55 -8.27 -35.74
N THR A 498 -22.74 -9.27 -35.40
CA THR A 498 -23.18 -10.66 -35.17
C THR A 498 -23.32 -11.02 -33.69
N LEU A 499 -22.84 -10.15 -32.79
CA LEU A 499 -22.72 -10.40 -31.34
C LEU A 499 -21.94 -11.68 -31.01
N GLN A 500 -20.95 -12.03 -31.86
CA GLN A 500 -20.11 -13.21 -31.66
C GLN A 500 -18.72 -12.85 -31.14
N TRP A 501 -18.31 -13.57 -30.10
CA TRP A 501 -16.95 -13.60 -29.59
C TRP A 501 -16.10 -14.61 -30.37
N SER A 502 -14.87 -14.22 -30.66
CA SER A 502 -13.80 -15.07 -31.19
C SER A 502 -12.53 -14.93 -30.36
N ASN A 503 -11.63 -15.91 -30.47
CA ASN A 503 -10.28 -15.85 -29.93
C ASN A 503 -9.31 -15.65 -31.11
N VAL A 504 -8.36 -14.73 -31.01
CA VAL A 504 -7.25 -14.68 -31.97
C VAL A 504 -6.25 -15.78 -31.64
N SER A 505 -5.75 -16.48 -32.65
CA SER A 505 -4.70 -17.49 -32.50
C SER A 505 -3.36 -16.85 -32.15
N ILE A 506 -2.50 -17.57 -31.41
CA ILE A 506 -1.18 -17.08 -31.03
C ILE A 506 -0.29 -17.00 -32.29
N GLN A 507 0.02 -15.78 -32.73
CA GLN A 507 0.90 -15.50 -33.88
C GLN A 507 1.75 -14.24 -33.67
N GLY A 508 2.96 -14.25 -34.23
CA GLY A 508 3.92 -13.15 -34.13
C GLY A 508 4.53 -13.02 -32.73
N ASP A 509 4.99 -11.80 -32.39
CA ASP A 509 5.58 -11.48 -31.09
C ASP A 509 4.52 -11.41 -30.00
N TRP A 510 3.98 -12.57 -29.57
CA TRP A 510 2.83 -12.61 -28.69
C TRP A 510 3.14 -11.98 -27.31
N PRO A 511 2.39 -10.95 -26.85
CA PRO A 511 2.68 -10.31 -25.58
C PRO A 511 2.40 -11.21 -24.36
N CYS A 512 3.24 -11.08 -23.33
CA CYS A 512 3.06 -11.82 -22.07
C CYS A 512 1.72 -11.47 -21.39
N ALA A 513 1.29 -12.33 -20.45
CA ALA A 513 0.13 -12.07 -19.60
C ALA A 513 0.31 -10.74 -18.85
N ARG A 514 -0.74 -9.88 -18.89
CA ARG A 514 -0.66 -8.53 -18.34
C ARG A 514 -2.01 -7.91 -18.06
N HIS A 515 -2.06 -7.03 -17.07
CA HIS A 515 -3.20 -6.15 -16.78
C HIS A 515 -2.77 -4.69 -16.65
N SER A 516 -3.74 -3.77 -16.69
CA SER A 516 -3.51 -2.32 -16.52
C SER A 516 -2.48 -1.73 -17.51
N HIS A 517 -2.34 -2.36 -18.67
CA HIS A 517 -1.79 -1.76 -19.89
C HIS A 517 -2.85 -0.87 -20.56
N SER A 518 -2.47 -0.16 -21.61
CA SER A 518 -3.41 0.51 -22.51
C SER A 518 -3.34 -0.09 -23.91
N LEU A 519 -4.43 0.02 -24.68
CA LEU A 519 -4.58 -0.43 -26.06
C LEU A 519 -5.35 0.66 -26.82
N VAL A 520 -4.87 1.06 -28.01
CA VAL A 520 -5.52 2.06 -28.87
C VAL A 520 -5.53 1.60 -30.32
N ALA A 521 -6.45 2.12 -31.13
CA ALA A 521 -6.51 1.85 -32.56
C ALA A 521 -5.94 3.04 -33.37
N SER A 522 -5.18 2.73 -34.42
CA SER A 522 -4.73 3.67 -35.46
C SER A 522 -4.92 3.00 -36.82
N GLY A 523 -6.01 3.34 -37.51
CA GLY A 523 -6.44 2.66 -38.73
C GLY A 523 -6.61 1.15 -38.51
N PRO A 524 -5.96 0.27 -39.30
CA PRO A 524 -6.03 -1.18 -39.15
C PRO A 524 -5.07 -1.77 -38.10
N GLN A 525 -4.31 -0.94 -37.38
CA GLN A 525 -3.37 -1.39 -36.35
C GLN A 525 -3.87 -1.04 -34.94
N LEU A 526 -3.65 -1.97 -34.01
CA LEU A 526 -3.80 -1.73 -32.58
C LEU A 526 -2.41 -1.58 -31.97
N PHE A 527 -2.21 -0.55 -31.16
CA PHE A 527 -0.98 -0.35 -30.39
C PHE A 527 -1.22 -0.60 -28.91
N MET A 528 -0.33 -1.36 -28.27
CA MET A 528 -0.40 -1.71 -26.86
C MET A 528 0.91 -1.35 -26.16
N PHE A 529 0.82 -0.69 -24.99
CA PHE A 529 2.00 -0.35 -24.19
C PHE A 529 1.91 -0.83 -22.75
N GLY A 530 3.03 -1.38 -22.27
CA GLY A 530 3.32 -1.59 -20.84
C GLY A 530 2.31 -2.47 -20.09
N GLY A 531 1.98 -2.07 -18.86
CA GLY A 531 1.13 -2.83 -17.94
C GLY A 531 1.91 -3.46 -16.78
N TYR A 532 1.32 -4.49 -16.17
CA TYR A 532 1.89 -5.25 -15.06
C TYR A 532 1.60 -6.74 -15.28
N ASP A 533 2.63 -7.60 -15.16
CA ASP A 533 2.56 -9.04 -15.46
C ASP A 533 2.20 -9.92 -14.25
N GLY A 534 2.42 -9.41 -13.03
CA GLY A 534 2.33 -10.16 -11.78
C GLY A 534 3.47 -9.80 -10.83
N GLU A 535 4.65 -9.52 -11.39
CA GLU A 535 5.91 -9.28 -10.67
C GLU A 535 6.44 -7.85 -10.85
N LYS A 536 6.27 -7.25 -12.03
CA LYS A 536 6.90 -5.99 -12.43
C LYS A 536 6.02 -5.15 -13.36
N ALA A 537 6.33 -3.86 -13.41
CA ALA A 537 5.80 -2.96 -14.44
C ALA A 537 6.52 -3.20 -15.77
N LEU A 538 5.78 -3.10 -16.88
CA LEU A 538 6.23 -3.32 -18.24
C LEU A 538 6.33 -1.99 -19.01
N GLY A 539 7.24 -1.90 -19.97
CA GLY A 539 7.50 -0.71 -20.80
C GLY A 539 7.82 -1.06 -22.25
N ASP A 540 7.27 -2.18 -22.70
CA ASP A 540 7.31 -2.68 -24.06
C ASP A 540 6.15 -2.10 -24.89
N LEU A 541 6.42 -1.81 -26.16
CA LEU A 541 5.43 -1.43 -27.16
C LEU A 541 5.22 -2.60 -28.13
N TYR A 542 3.95 -2.84 -28.47
CA TYR A 542 3.56 -3.82 -29.47
C TYR A 542 2.55 -3.20 -30.45
N SER A 543 2.59 -3.61 -31.71
CA SER A 543 1.49 -3.44 -32.66
C SER A 543 0.82 -4.78 -32.98
N PHE A 544 -0.45 -4.72 -33.42
CA PHE A 544 -1.21 -5.85 -33.94
C PHE A 544 -2.00 -5.39 -35.17
N ASP A 545 -1.74 -5.97 -36.33
CA ASP A 545 -2.46 -5.64 -37.57
C ASP A 545 -3.68 -6.55 -37.72
N VAL A 546 -4.89 -5.96 -37.67
CA VAL A 546 -6.14 -6.74 -37.64
C VAL A 546 -6.43 -7.50 -38.94
N ARG A 547 -5.67 -7.25 -40.01
CA ARG A 547 -5.81 -7.91 -41.32
C ARG A 547 -4.94 -9.16 -41.42
N THR A 548 -3.77 -9.14 -40.77
CA THR A 548 -2.85 -10.29 -40.72
C THR A 548 -3.04 -11.16 -39.48
N LEU A 549 -3.65 -10.60 -38.43
CA LEU A 549 -3.82 -11.21 -37.10
C LEU A 549 -2.50 -11.55 -36.39
N GLN A 550 -1.42 -10.82 -36.72
CA GLN A 550 -0.09 -11.00 -36.12
C GLN A 550 0.26 -9.85 -35.18
N TRP A 551 0.88 -10.19 -34.04
CA TRP A 551 1.56 -9.23 -33.19
C TRP A 551 2.99 -8.95 -33.68
N ARG A 552 3.46 -7.73 -33.46
CA ARG A 552 4.85 -7.31 -33.63
C ARG A 552 5.28 -6.57 -32.38
N LYS A 553 6.50 -6.82 -31.91
CA LYS A 553 7.14 -5.98 -30.89
C LYS A 553 7.82 -4.82 -31.61
N GLU A 554 7.44 -3.59 -31.26
CA GLU A 554 7.94 -2.41 -31.97
C GLU A 554 9.30 -1.98 -31.44
N GLU A 555 10.31 -1.99 -32.32
CA GLU A 555 11.59 -1.36 -32.05
C GLU A 555 11.45 0.15 -32.24
N THR A 556 11.67 0.90 -31.16
CA THR A 556 11.50 2.36 -31.13
C THR A 556 12.80 3.03 -30.72
N SER A 557 13.03 4.22 -31.28
CA SER A 557 14.23 5.03 -31.04
C SER A 557 13.91 6.27 -30.19
N GLY A 558 14.94 6.98 -29.75
CA GLY A 558 14.79 8.06 -28.77
C GLY A 558 14.51 7.54 -27.36
N ARG A 559 14.00 8.42 -26.48
CA ARG A 559 13.78 8.10 -25.06
C ARG A 559 12.41 7.43 -24.88
N ALA A 560 12.35 6.09 -24.84
CA ALA A 560 11.10 5.41 -24.52
C ALA A 560 10.56 5.77 -23.12
N PRO A 561 9.23 5.87 -22.91
CA PRO A 561 8.66 6.07 -21.59
C PRO A 561 8.97 4.89 -20.66
N SER A 562 9.25 5.20 -19.39
CA SER A 562 9.63 4.19 -18.38
C SER A 562 8.52 3.16 -18.12
N PRO A 563 8.87 1.90 -17.77
CA PRO A 563 7.91 0.84 -17.48
C PRO A 563 6.85 1.23 -16.45
N ARG A 564 5.57 1.06 -16.83
CA ARG A 564 4.42 1.59 -16.08
C ARG A 564 3.09 0.89 -16.37
N PHE A 565 2.17 0.99 -15.42
CA PHE A 565 0.79 0.50 -15.51
C PHE A 565 -0.22 1.55 -15.02
N SER A 566 -1.49 1.43 -15.41
CA SER A 566 -2.54 2.42 -15.13
C SER A 566 -2.21 3.84 -15.60
N HIS A 567 -1.45 3.93 -16.68
CA HIS A 567 -1.31 5.15 -17.49
C HIS A 567 -2.54 5.31 -18.39
N SER A 568 -2.61 6.42 -19.12
CA SER A 568 -3.55 6.64 -20.22
C SER A 568 -2.76 6.73 -21.53
N MET A 569 -3.34 6.25 -22.63
CA MET A 569 -2.74 6.27 -23.97
C MET A 569 -3.79 6.70 -25.00
N PHE A 570 -3.36 7.48 -26.00
CA PHE A 570 -4.23 8.04 -27.04
C PHE A 570 -3.49 8.14 -28.38
N ILE A 571 -4.26 8.30 -29.46
CA ILE A 571 -3.73 8.70 -30.77
C ILE A 571 -4.12 10.16 -31.01
N TYR A 572 -3.17 10.97 -31.49
CA TYR A 572 -3.39 12.34 -31.94
C TYR A 572 -2.60 12.54 -33.24
N LYS A 573 -3.32 12.69 -34.36
CA LYS A 573 -2.75 12.86 -35.71
C LYS A 573 -1.72 11.75 -35.99
N ASN A 574 -0.44 12.09 -36.19
CA ASN A 574 0.64 11.13 -36.45
C ASN A 574 1.34 10.58 -35.18
N TYR A 575 0.85 10.92 -33.99
CA TYR A 575 1.47 10.57 -32.72
C TYR A 575 0.65 9.60 -31.87
N LEU A 576 1.33 8.66 -31.22
CA LEU A 576 0.81 7.89 -30.09
C LEU A 576 1.32 8.54 -28.80
N GLY A 577 0.39 9.01 -27.96
CA GLY A 577 0.69 9.71 -26.71
C GLY A 577 0.48 8.86 -25.47
N ILE A 578 1.38 8.95 -24.50
CA ILE A 578 1.32 8.25 -23.20
C ILE A 578 1.51 9.26 -22.06
N ILE A 579 0.55 9.27 -21.13
CA ILE A 579 0.52 10.17 -19.98
C ILE A 579 0.25 9.42 -18.67
N GLY A 580 0.93 9.85 -17.60
CA GLY A 580 0.72 9.34 -16.24
C GLY A 580 1.16 7.88 -16.03
N GLY A 581 0.57 7.23 -15.01
CA GLY A 581 0.79 5.84 -14.61
C GLY A 581 1.58 5.64 -13.31
N CYS A 582 1.60 4.40 -12.83
CA CYS A 582 2.43 3.93 -11.73
C CYS A 582 3.64 3.12 -12.27
N PRO A 583 4.83 3.17 -11.63
CA PRO A 583 5.15 3.90 -10.40
C PRO A 583 5.12 5.42 -10.59
N VAL A 584 4.86 6.17 -9.53
CA VAL A 584 4.83 7.65 -9.58
C VAL A 584 6.22 8.19 -9.21
N ARG A 585 6.72 9.18 -9.97
CA ARG A 585 7.98 9.90 -9.75
C ARG A 585 7.80 11.36 -10.18
N GLN A 586 8.62 12.27 -9.66
CA GLN A 586 8.59 13.70 -10.00
C GLN A 586 8.82 13.99 -11.50
N GLN A 587 9.41 13.05 -12.25
CA GLN A 587 9.71 13.19 -13.68
C GLN A 587 8.52 12.88 -14.61
N TYR A 588 7.30 12.69 -14.10
CA TYR A 588 6.13 12.34 -14.94
C TYR A 588 5.15 13.49 -15.17
N GLN A 589 5.66 14.72 -15.13
CA GLN A 589 5.06 15.92 -15.74
C GLN A 589 5.36 16.00 -17.26
N GLU A 590 5.83 14.89 -17.85
CA GLU A 590 6.16 14.77 -19.28
C GLU A 590 5.06 13.98 -20.01
N LEU A 591 4.62 14.50 -21.15
CA LEU A 591 3.88 13.75 -22.16
C LEU A 591 4.87 13.06 -23.09
N ALA A 592 4.85 11.73 -23.14
CA ALA A 592 5.64 10.96 -24.09
C ALA A 592 4.86 10.79 -25.40
N LEU A 593 5.44 11.19 -26.53
CA LEU A 593 4.85 11.09 -27.87
C LEU A 593 5.75 10.23 -28.76
N LEU A 594 5.19 9.19 -29.36
CA LEU A 594 5.83 8.39 -30.41
C LEU A 594 5.36 8.89 -31.77
N ASN A 595 6.27 9.35 -32.63
CA ASN A 595 5.95 9.58 -34.04
C ASN A 595 5.75 8.22 -34.73
N MET A 596 4.53 7.93 -35.21
CA MET A 596 4.18 6.62 -35.75
C MET A 596 4.79 6.31 -37.13
N HIS A 597 5.27 7.32 -37.87
CA HIS A 597 5.91 7.13 -39.19
C HIS A 597 7.41 6.81 -39.09
N HIS A 598 8.06 7.21 -37.99
CA HIS A 598 9.51 7.05 -37.78
C HIS A 598 9.86 6.22 -36.54
N LEU A 599 8.86 5.85 -35.71
CA LEU A 599 9.02 5.13 -34.45
C LEU A 599 10.03 5.80 -33.48
N VAL A 600 10.02 7.15 -33.44
CA VAL A 600 10.87 7.97 -32.55
C VAL A 600 10.04 8.52 -31.39
N TRP A 601 10.53 8.34 -30.16
CA TRP A 601 9.96 8.96 -28.96
C TRP A 601 10.53 10.36 -28.69
N MET A 602 9.64 11.32 -28.51
CA MET A 602 9.90 12.66 -27.95
C MET A 602 9.11 12.87 -26.65
N HIS A 603 9.51 13.85 -25.85
CA HIS A 603 8.85 14.22 -24.59
C HIS A 603 8.58 15.72 -24.57
N VAL A 604 7.36 16.10 -24.19
CA VAL A 604 6.97 17.51 -24.02
C VAL A 604 6.60 17.74 -22.55
N THR A 605 7.05 18.86 -21.98
CA THR A 605 6.76 19.20 -20.59
C THR A 605 5.34 19.79 -20.47
N ILE A 606 4.59 19.36 -19.48
CA ILE A 606 3.26 19.86 -19.16
C ILE A 606 3.36 20.73 -17.89
N ASP A 607 2.86 21.97 -17.96
CA ASP A 607 2.86 22.88 -16.80
C ASP A 607 1.75 22.49 -15.81
N SER A 608 2.07 21.62 -14.85
CA SER A 608 1.10 21.11 -13.88
C SER A 608 0.92 22.04 -12.66
N LEU A 609 -0.28 22.59 -12.51
CA LEU A 609 -0.72 23.27 -11.29
C LEU A 609 -0.97 22.25 -10.15
N GLY A 610 0.06 21.90 -9.39
CA GLY A 610 -0.09 21.42 -8.00
C GLY A 610 -0.42 19.94 -7.75
N GLY A 611 0.55 19.04 -7.93
CA GLY A 611 0.62 17.78 -7.15
C GLY A 611 -0.47 16.74 -7.43
N ASP A 612 -0.99 16.67 -8.65
CA ASP A 612 -1.97 15.66 -9.07
C ASP A 612 -1.38 14.28 -9.37
N LEU A 613 -2.27 13.28 -9.41
CA LEU A 613 -1.95 11.85 -9.49
C LEU A 613 -2.59 11.26 -10.75
N TRP A 614 -2.01 11.54 -11.92
CA TRP A 614 -2.39 11.04 -13.24
C TRP A 614 -2.25 9.51 -13.33
N VAL A 615 -3.16 8.77 -12.69
CA VAL A 615 -3.11 7.33 -12.46
C VAL A 615 -4.54 6.80 -12.53
N ARG A 616 -4.82 5.83 -13.41
CA ARG A 616 -6.20 5.30 -13.65
C ARG A 616 -7.21 6.37 -14.11
N SER A 617 -6.71 7.47 -14.65
CA SER A 617 -7.46 8.47 -15.41
C SER A 617 -7.98 7.88 -16.73
N SER A 618 -9.07 8.45 -17.26
CA SER A 618 -9.49 8.22 -18.64
C SER A 618 -9.19 9.47 -19.47
N THR A 619 -8.70 9.28 -20.69
CA THR A 619 -8.38 10.36 -21.63
C THR A 619 -9.24 10.27 -22.88
N CYS A 620 -9.79 11.39 -23.33
CA CYS A 620 -10.51 11.51 -24.59
C CYS A 620 -9.95 12.70 -25.37
N LEU A 621 -9.69 12.50 -26.67
CA LEU A 621 -9.40 13.60 -27.58
C LEU A 621 -10.74 14.20 -28.07
N ILE A 622 -10.85 15.52 -28.04
CA ILE A 622 -12.01 16.28 -28.51
C ILE A 622 -11.46 17.46 -29.32
N GLY A 623 -11.63 17.45 -30.64
CA GLY A 623 -10.86 18.33 -31.53
C GLY A 623 -9.35 18.28 -31.25
N GLU A 624 -8.78 19.42 -30.83
CA GLU A 624 -7.36 19.59 -30.46
C GLU A 624 -7.09 19.43 -28.94
N ASP A 625 -8.13 19.28 -28.11
CA ASP A 625 -8.01 19.14 -26.66
C ASP A 625 -7.89 17.67 -26.24
N LEU A 626 -6.82 17.33 -25.51
CA LEU A 626 -6.75 16.09 -24.73
C LEU A 626 -7.41 16.31 -23.37
N VAL A 627 -8.65 15.85 -23.23
CA VAL A 627 -9.40 15.93 -21.97
C VAL A 627 -9.11 14.73 -21.09
N ILE A 628 -8.77 14.99 -19.82
CA ILE A 628 -8.46 14.00 -18.79
C ILE A 628 -9.57 14.04 -17.74
N VAL A 629 -10.23 12.90 -17.50
CA VAL A 629 -11.31 12.77 -16.53
C VAL A 629 -10.92 11.78 -15.43
N GLY A 630 -10.93 12.28 -14.19
CA GLY A 630 -10.68 11.50 -12.97
C GLY A 630 -9.28 10.90 -12.88
N GLY A 631 -9.20 9.73 -12.25
CA GLY A 631 -7.95 9.12 -11.80
C GLY A 631 -7.60 9.51 -10.36
N GLY A 632 -6.49 8.98 -9.86
CA GLY A 632 -5.97 9.20 -8.51
C GLY A 632 -5.48 7.92 -7.83
N ALA A 633 -5.23 8.01 -6.52
CA ALA A 633 -4.77 6.89 -5.70
C ALA A 633 -5.32 6.92 -4.27
N SER A 634 -5.53 5.73 -3.69
CA SER A 634 -5.75 5.55 -2.26
C SER A 634 -4.45 5.13 -1.60
N CYS A 635 -4.02 5.88 -0.59
CA CYS A 635 -2.88 5.58 0.26
C CYS A 635 -3.35 5.42 1.71
N TYR A 636 -2.87 4.38 2.39
CA TYR A 636 -3.24 4.13 3.79
C TYR A 636 -2.81 5.26 4.75
N ALA A 637 -1.77 6.03 4.38
CA ALA A 637 -1.24 7.13 5.19
C ALA A 637 -1.86 8.51 4.89
N PHE A 638 -2.42 8.71 3.68
CA PHE A 638 -2.88 10.03 3.20
C PHE A 638 -4.34 10.04 2.70
N GLY A 639 -5.06 8.92 2.88
CA GLY A 639 -6.42 8.76 2.37
C GLY A 639 -6.47 8.60 0.85
N THR A 640 -7.59 9.04 0.26
CA THR A 640 -7.84 8.97 -1.18
C THR A 640 -7.68 10.36 -1.78
N LYS A 641 -6.78 10.51 -2.76
CA LYS A 641 -6.79 11.66 -3.67
C LYS A 641 -7.33 11.23 -5.03
N PHE A 642 -8.24 12.03 -5.57
CA PHE A 642 -8.65 12.02 -6.97
C PHE A 642 -8.04 13.23 -7.69
N ASN A 643 -8.05 13.22 -9.03
CA ASN A 643 -7.75 14.41 -9.84
C ASN A 643 -9.06 15.13 -10.18
N GLU A 644 -8.97 16.46 -10.35
CA GLU A 644 -10.03 17.23 -10.99
C GLU A 644 -10.00 17.04 -12.52
N PRO A 645 -11.13 17.21 -13.23
CA PRO A 645 -11.15 17.13 -14.70
C PRO A 645 -10.38 18.31 -15.32
N MET A 646 -9.59 18.02 -16.35
CA MET A 646 -8.69 19.00 -16.99
C MET A 646 -8.57 18.73 -18.49
N LYS A 647 -8.11 19.73 -19.25
CA LYS A 647 -7.74 19.58 -20.66
C LYS A 647 -6.32 20.08 -20.92
N ILE A 648 -5.65 19.47 -21.89
CA ILE A 648 -4.34 19.87 -22.41
C ILE A 648 -4.51 20.18 -23.90
N ASP A 649 -4.15 21.39 -24.30
CA ASP A 649 -4.16 21.81 -25.70
C ASP A 649 -3.01 21.12 -26.47
N LEU A 650 -3.34 20.38 -27.53
CA LEU A 650 -2.36 19.69 -28.38
C LEU A 650 -2.05 20.43 -29.69
N HIS A 651 -2.71 21.54 -30.02
CA HIS A 651 -2.47 22.30 -31.27
C HIS A 651 -0.99 22.74 -31.41
N LEU A 652 -0.32 23.03 -30.29
CA LEU A 652 1.12 23.34 -30.26
C LEU A 652 2.02 22.21 -30.79
N LEU A 653 1.53 20.97 -30.91
CA LEU A 653 2.26 19.86 -31.53
C LEU A 653 2.31 19.95 -33.07
N GLU A 654 1.44 20.74 -33.72
CA GLU A 654 1.53 20.99 -35.17
C GLU A 654 2.68 21.94 -35.53
N SER A 655 2.98 22.90 -34.65
CA SER A 655 4.14 23.79 -34.84
C SER A 655 5.48 23.03 -34.77
N LEU A 656 5.52 21.89 -34.07
CA LEU A 656 6.65 20.94 -34.08
C LEU A 656 6.70 20.07 -35.36
N HIS A 657 5.61 20.01 -36.13
CA HIS A 657 5.47 19.17 -37.33
C HIS A 657 5.87 19.89 -38.63
N ASN A 658 6.02 21.23 -38.59
CA ASN A 658 6.38 22.07 -39.74
C ASN A 658 7.89 22.27 -39.95
N LEU A 659 8.74 21.48 -39.30
CA LEU A 659 10.14 21.31 -39.72
C LEU A 659 10.16 20.38 -40.96
N PRO A 660 10.77 20.77 -42.10
CA PRO A 660 10.56 20.08 -43.37
C PRO A 660 10.87 18.58 -43.38
N SER A 661 9.92 17.79 -43.89
CA SER A 661 10.08 16.36 -44.17
C SER A 661 10.79 16.15 -45.52
N ASP A 662 12.08 16.45 -45.60
CA ASP A 662 12.89 16.10 -46.78
C ASP A 662 13.16 14.59 -46.84
N LYS A 663 12.29 13.87 -47.55
CA LYS A 663 12.59 12.56 -48.13
C LYS A 663 12.62 12.68 -49.65
N GLU A 664 13.62 12.05 -50.24
CA GLU A 664 13.84 11.92 -51.69
C GLU A 664 14.23 13.21 -52.43
N ASN A 665 15.05 14.04 -51.78
CA ASN A 665 16.05 14.82 -52.51
C ASN A 665 17.47 14.38 -52.09
N LYS A 666 18.06 13.44 -52.85
CA LYS A 666 19.50 13.15 -52.75
C LYS A 666 20.25 14.27 -53.48
N SER A 667 20.60 15.30 -52.71
CA SER A 667 21.28 16.54 -53.11
C SER A 667 20.60 17.39 -54.19
N PHE A 668 19.71 18.28 -53.75
CA PHE A 668 19.81 19.70 -54.11
C PHE A 668 20.55 20.43 -52.97
N LEU A 669 21.18 21.59 -53.19
CA LEU A 669 21.23 22.40 -54.42
C LEU A 669 22.41 22.01 -55.32
N GLN A 670 22.17 21.98 -56.63
CA GLN A 670 23.10 21.50 -57.65
C GLN A 670 23.41 22.61 -58.65
N PHE A 671 24.70 22.91 -58.88
CA PHE A 671 25.16 23.72 -60.02
C PHE A 671 26.60 23.35 -60.44
N HIS A 672 26.70 22.56 -61.50
CA HIS A 672 27.67 22.81 -62.57
C HIS A 672 27.02 23.83 -63.53
N ASP A 673 27.71 24.67 -64.31
CA ASP A 673 29.16 24.73 -64.57
C ASP A 673 29.57 26.16 -64.98
N THR A 674 30.88 26.35 -65.27
CA THR A 674 31.53 27.60 -65.73
C THR A 674 31.70 28.69 -64.65
N HIS A 675 32.85 29.35 -64.50
CA HIS A 675 34.04 29.45 -65.36
C HIS A 675 35.33 28.99 -64.67
N GLY A 676 36.34 28.57 -65.45
CA GLY A 676 37.65 28.14 -64.96
C GLY A 676 38.67 29.26 -64.79
N ASN A 677 39.81 28.91 -64.19
CA ASN A 677 41.05 29.68 -64.02
C ASN A 677 40.96 31.04 -63.30
N MET A 678 41.64 31.11 -62.15
CA MET A 678 42.85 31.94 -62.14
C MET A 678 43.95 31.30 -61.28
N ASN A 679 45.11 31.05 -61.91
CA ASN A 679 46.37 30.79 -61.22
C ASN A 679 46.93 32.09 -60.65
N LEU A 680 47.71 31.97 -59.55
CA LEU A 680 48.90 32.74 -59.13
C LEU A 680 49.13 32.31 -57.65
N GLN A 681 50.12 31.50 -57.27
CA GLN A 681 51.58 31.56 -57.55
C GLN A 681 52.14 32.99 -57.44
N GLN A 682 53.26 33.25 -56.78
CA GLN A 682 54.11 32.51 -55.82
C GLN A 682 55.06 33.56 -55.20
N ASP A 683 56.08 33.11 -54.44
CA ASP A 683 57.30 33.84 -54.05
C ASP A 683 57.22 34.79 -52.83
N LYS A 684 58.22 34.84 -51.94
CA LYS A 684 59.40 33.96 -51.72
C LYS A 684 59.97 34.16 -50.30
N HIS A 685 60.98 33.33 -49.96
CA HIS A 685 61.82 33.23 -48.74
C HIS A 685 61.51 32.00 -47.86
N VAL A 686 62.42 31.03 -47.63
CA VAL A 686 63.91 30.89 -47.76
C VAL A 686 64.71 31.75 -46.77
N ASP A 687 65.55 31.23 -45.87
CA ASP A 687 65.82 29.87 -45.33
C ASP A 687 66.77 30.03 -44.10
N GLY A 688 67.04 29.00 -43.29
CA GLY A 688 68.26 28.93 -42.45
C GLY A 688 68.10 28.74 -40.93
N MET A 689 67.85 27.49 -40.51
CA MET A 689 68.25 26.82 -39.24
C MET A 689 68.70 27.61 -37.98
N LEU A 690 67.99 27.36 -36.87
CA LEU A 690 68.44 27.08 -35.49
C LEU A 690 67.15 26.83 -34.65
N ASP A 691 67.02 25.89 -33.71
CA ASP A 691 67.83 24.76 -33.25
C ASP A 691 66.87 23.62 -32.80
N SER A 692 67.31 22.36 -32.65
CA SER A 692 66.39 21.21 -32.51
C SER A 692 66.44 20.49 -31.15
N SER A 693 65.33 20.54 -30.39
CA SER A 693 65.06 19.61 -29.28
C SER A 693 63.57 19.42 -29.01
N ASP A 694 63.16 18.15 -28.96
CA ASP A 694 61.82 17.56 -28.85
C ASP A 694 60.77 18.18 -27.92
N VAL A 695 59.50 18.11 -28.36
CA VAL A 695 58.42 17.47 -27.56
C VAL A 695 57.56 16.58 -28.47
N ASN A 696 57.66 15.27 -28.33
CA ASN A 696 56.74 14.30 -28.94
C ASN A 696 55.57 14.02 -27.98
N LEU A 697 54.34 14.41 -28.35
CA LEU A 697 53.13 14.12 -27.55
C LEU A 697 52.58 12.72 -27.86
N ARG A 698 53.19 11.71 -27.24
CA ARG A 698 52.57 10.39 -27.04
C ARG A 698 51.97 10.29 -25.64
N ILE A 699 50.92 9.50 -25.49
CA ILE A 699 50.34 9.17 -24.18
C ILE A 699 51.01 7.85 -23.72
N ASP A 700 51.96 7.95 -22.79
CA ASP A 700 52.58 6.77 -22.20
C ASP A 700 51.60 6.05 -21.26
N ILE A 701 51.42 4.75 -21.50
CA ILE A 701 50.82 3.82 -20.54
C ILE A 701 51.97 3.23 -19.74
N SER A 702 52.04 3.54 -18.44
CA SER A 702 53.10 3.05 -17.56
C SER A 702 52.96 1.54 -17.30
N THR A 703 53.65 0.72 -18.07
CA THR A 703 53.78 -0.72 -17.81
C THR A 703 54.61 -0.95 -16.55
N ASN A 704 54.02 -1.58 -15.53
CA ASN A 704 54.81 -2.15 -14.43
C ASN A 704 55.56 -3.40 -14.95
N GLU A 705 56.76 -3.67 -14.44
CA GLU A 705 57.68 -4.66 -15.03
C GLU A 705 57.30 -6.14 -14.74
N ASP A 706 56.35 -6.39 -13.84
CA ASP A 706 55.79 -7.72 -13.60
C ASP A 706 54.64 -8.01 -14.59
N GLY A 707 54.91 -8.89 -15.56
CA GLY A 707 54.05 -9.17 -16.73
C GLY A 707 52.71 -9.86 -16.44
N HIS A 708 51.77 -9.13 -15.83
CA HIS A 708 50.36 -9.48 -15.74
C HIS A 708 49.52 -8.75 -16.80
N ASP A 709 48.53 -9.45 -17.36
CA ASP A 709 47.62 -8.93 -18.37
C ASP A 709 46.69 -7.84 -17.78
N VAL A 710 46.43 -6.77 -18.55
CA VAL A 710 45.79 -5.56 -18.02
C VAL A 710 44.27 -5.70 -18.03
N ASP A 711 43.73 -6.25 -16.95
CA ASP A 711 42.29 -6.47 -16.77
C ASP A 711 41.53 -5.14 -16.60
N GLY A 712 40.91 -4.67 -17.69
CA GLY A 712 40.33 -3.33 -17.85
C GLY A 712 39.06 -3.03 -17.03
N GLU A 713 38.93 -3.56 -15.82
CA GLU A 713 37.75 -3.38 -14.96
C GLU A 713 37.75 -2.05 -14.18
N HIS A 714 38.91 -1.41 -13.95
CA HIS A 714 39.10 -0.45 -12.86
C HIS A 714 39.49 1.00 -13.26
N LEU A 715 39.47 1.37 -14.53
CA LEU A 715 40.03 2.66 -15.01
C LEU A 715 39.34 3.95 -14.48
N VAL A 716 40.11 5.04 -14.40
CA VAL A 716 39.72 6.44 -14.08
C VAL A 716 40.38 7.44 -15.04
N ILE A 717 39.69 8.54 -15.37
CA ILE A 717 40.32 9.72 -15.98
C ILE A 717 40.73 10.70 -14.87
N LYS A 718 42.02 11.05 -14.82
CA LYS A 718 42.58 12.18 -14.05
C LYS A 718 42.60 13.43 -14.93
N LEU A 719 42.07 14.54 -14.42
CA LEU A 719 42.07 15.85 -15.07
C LEU A 719 42.11 16.98 -14.04
N GLU A 720 42.34 18.21 -14.47
CA GLU A 720 42.22 19.40 -13.61
C GLU A 720 40.79 19.59 -13.07
N LYS A 721 40.69 19.98 -11.81
CA LYS A 721 39.43 20.22 -11.08
C LYS A 721 38.52 21.26 -11.74
N LYS A 722 39.07 22.19 -12.54
CA LYS A 722 38.29 23.20 -13.29
C LYS A 722 37.40 22.58 -14.38
N TYR A 723 37.85 21.50 -15.03
CA TYR A 723 37.10 20.80 -16.09
C TYR A 723 36.22 19.66 -15.54
N ALA A 724 36.33 19.33 -14.25
CA ALA A 724 35.70 18.15 -13.65
C ALA A 724 34.17 18.12 -13.65
N LYS A 725 33.47 19.26 -13.82
CA LYS A 725 32.02 19.28 -14.04
C LYS A 725 31.66 19.02 -15.51
N PRO A 726 32.10 19.83 -16.49
CA PRO A 726 31.89 19.55 -17.92
C PRO A 726 32.21 18.11 -18.31
N VAL A 727 33.39 17.62 -17.94
CA VAL A 727 33.83 16.26 -18.27
C VAL A 727 32.95 15.19 -17.60
N LYS A 728 32.58 15.36 -16.33
CA LYS A 728 31.69 14.41 -15.64
C LYS A 728 30.29 14.36 -16.27
N ASP A 729 29.77 15.48 -16.74
CA ASP A 729 28.45 15.54 -17.37
C ASP A 729 28.48 15.01 -18.82
N ILE A 730 29.59 15.17 -19.55
CA ILE A 730 29.90 14.47 -20.80
C ILE A 730 29.97 12.95 -20.59
N LEU A 731 30.77 12.48 -19.63
CA LEU A 731 30.93 11.04 -19.34
C LEU A 731 29.59 10.41 -18.93
N LYS A 732 28.70 11.14 -18.24
CA LYS A 732 27.32 10.67 -17.99
C LYS A 732 26.50 10.54 -19.27
N LYS A 733 26.54 11.53 -20.18
CA LYS A 733 25.74 11.55 -21.42
C LYS A 733 25.88 10.25 -22.21
N PHE A 734 27.10 9.76 -22.35
CA PHE A 734 27.44 8.59 -23.17
C PHE A 734 27.50 7.26 -22.37
N GLY A 735 27.12 7.24 -21.09
CA GLY A 735 27.27 6.04 -20.25
C GLY A 735 28.73 5.65 -19.95
N TRP A 736 29.66 6.58 -20.19
CA TRP A 736 31.09 6.44 -20.01
C TRP A 736 31.55 6.65 -18.55
N LEU A 737 30.75 7.32 -17.72
CA LEU A 737 31.02 7.42 -16.27
C LEU A 737 30.54 6.16 -15.55
N ASP A 738 31.43 5.51 -14.79
CA ASP A 738 31.06 4.40 -13.92
C ASP A 738 30.35 4.94 -12.66
N LEU A 739 29.02 4.84 -12.66
CA LEU A 739 28.15 5.28 -11.57
C LEU A 739 28.21 4.40 -10.32
N THR A 740 28.88 3.23 -10.37
CA THR A 740 29.07 2.37 -9.19
C THR A 740 30.19 2.89 -8.28
N ARG A 741 31.13 3.65 -8.85
CA ARG A 741 32.31 4.18 -8.17
C ARG A 741 32.15 5.68 -7.84
N LYS A 742 32.92 6.15 -6.85
CA LYS A 742 32.89 7.55 -6.41
C LYS A 742 34.04 8.35 -7.01
N VAL A 743 33.71 9.49 -7.60
CA VAL A 743 34.65 10.57 -7.97
C VAL A 743 35.56 10.92 -6.79
N ARG A 744 36.88 11.03 -7.04
CA ARG A 744 37.91 11.28 -6.02
C ARG A 744 38.69 12.56 -6.36
N PRO A 745 38.95 13.51 -5.43
CA PRO A 745 40.02 14.47 -5.62
C PRO A 745 41.39 13.79 -5.47
N SER A 746 42.44 14.40 -6.00
CA SER A 746 43.84 14.11 -5.68
C SER A 746 44.27 14.69 -4.33
N GLN A 747 45.40 14.20 -3.81
CA GLN A 747 45.99 14.69 -2.56
C GLN A 747 46.45 16.15 -2.65
N ASP A 748 46.87 16.61 -3.85
CA ASP A 748 47.19 18.01 -4.15
C ASP A 748 45.94 18.94 -4.16
N GLY A 749 44.73 18.39 -4.22
CA GLY A 749 43.47 19.14 -4.32
C GLY A 749 43.21 19.85 -5.66
N CYS A 750 44.16 19.79 -6.61
CA CYS A 750 44.15 20.42 -7.94
C CYS A 750 43.52 19.55 -9.02
N HIS A 751 43.61 18.22 -8.90
CA HIS A 751 43.07 17.25 -9.86
C HIS A 751 41.85 16.51 -9.32
N ILE A 752 41.08 15.90 -10.24
CA ILE A 752 39.97 14.99 -9.94
C ILE A 752 40.09 13.73 -10.81
N TYR A 753 39.86 12.58 -10.19
CA TYR A 753 39.70 11.26 -10.81
C TYR A 753 38.21 10.96 -10.99
N LEU A 754 37.81 10.71 -12.23
CA LEU A 754 36.45 10.30 -12.62
C LEU A 754 36.49 8.83 -13.07
N PRO A 755 35.80 7.90 -12.38
CA PRO A 755 35.81 6.48 -12.75
C PRO A 755 35.03 6.26 -14.04
N VAL A 756 35.59 5.49 -14.97
CA VAL A 756 35.02 5.26 -16.31
C VAL A 756 34.63 3.81 -16.55
N SER A 757 33.59 3.61 -17.35
CA SER A 757 33.04 2.29 -17.67
C SER A 757 33.84 1.59 -18.78
N ARG A 758 33.71 0.26 -18.90
CA ARG A 758 34.35 -0.50 -20.01
C ARG A 758 33.91 0.00 -21.39
N ASN A 759 32.71 0.57 -21.50
CA ASN A 759 32.21 1.18 -22.73
C ASN A 759 32.99 2.46 -23.12
N PHE A 760 33.56 3.17 -22.16
CA PHE A 760 34.52 4.24 -22.45
C PHE A 760 35.85 3.66 -22.95
N TYR A 761 36.38 2.65 -22.25
CA TYR A 761 37.67 2.06 -22.60
C TYR A 761 37.68 1.42 -24.00
N ALA A 762 36.63 0.65 -24.34
CA ALA A 762 36.49 0.07 -25.68
C ALA A 762 36.49 1.14 -26.77
N PHE A 763 35.69 2.20 -26.61
CA PHE A 763 35.62 3.33 -27.55
C PHE A 763 36.95 4.11 -27.62
N TYR A 764 37.62 4.30 -26.48
CA TYR A 764 38.93 4.97 -26.40
C TYR A 764 39.99 4.20 -27.19
N VAL A 765 40.05 2.87 -27.05
CA VAL A 765 40.98 2.02 -27.80
C VAL A 765 40.64 2.01 -29.29
N GLU A 766 39.35 1.92 -29.65
CA GLU A 766 38.88 1.94 -31.05
C GLU A 766 39.25 3.25 -31.76
N GLU A 767 39.02 4.41 -31.14
CA GLU A 767 39.43 5.71 -31.69
C GLU A 767 40.96 5.88 -31.77
N GLN A 768 41.72 5.35 -30.80
CA GLN A 768 43.20 5.36 -30.87
C GLN A 768 43.71 4.52 -32.05
N PHE A 769 43.15 3.33 -32.29
CA PHE A 769 43.49 2.52 -33.47
C PHE A 769 43.10 3.18 -34.80
N ASN A 770 41.97 3.91 -34.83
CA ASN A 770 41.56 4.67 -36.01
C ASN A 770 42.44 5.90 -36.25
N SER A 771 42.88 6.59 -35.19
CA SER A 771 43.76 7.76 -35.26
C SER A 771 45.15 7.45 -35.81
N VAL A 772 45.67 6.23 -35.64
CA VAL A 772 46.97 5.82 -36.20
C VAL A 772 46.93 5.67 -37.73
N ASN A 773 45.75 5.51 -38.33
CA ASN A 773 45.56 5.28 -39.76
C ASN A 773 45.16 6.53 -40.57
N ASN A 774 44.97 7.70 -39.93
CA ASN A 774 44.55 8.96 -40.58
C ASN A 774 45.51 10.10 -40.23
N PHE A 775 46.58 10.27 -41.03
CA PHE A 775 47.63 11.26 -40.76
C PHE A 775 47.34 12.68 -41.30
N ASP A 776 46.20 12.89 -41.96
CA ASP A 776 45.91 14.12 -42.73
C ASP A 776 45.12 15.21 -41.96
N ASN A 777 44.80 15.01 -40.67
CA ASN A 777 43.84 15.88 -39.95
C ASN A 777 44.43 16.63 -38.74
N LEU A 778 45.75 16.71 -38.61
CA LEU A 778 46.40 17.27 -37.42
C LEU A 778 46.48 18.81 -37.40
N GLU A 779 46.48 19.48 -38.55
CA GLU A 779 46.49 20.96 -38.60
C GLU A 779 45.16 21.59 -38.12
N ALA A 780 44.03 20.89 -38.27
CA ALA A 780 42.73 21.37 -37.82
C ALA A 780 42.64 21.59 -36.30
N PHE A 781 43.52 20.95 -35.51
CA PHE A 781 43.52 21.07 -34.06
C PHE A 781 44.12 22.39 -33.54
N TYR A 782 44.94 23.10 -34.34
CA TYR A 782 45.67 24.29 -33.87
C TYR A 782 44.94 25.62 -34.09
N GLN A 783 43.78 25.65 -34.75
CA GLN A 783 42.97 26.87 -34.91
C GLN A 783 41.84 27.02 -33.87
N LEU A 784 41.63 26.04 -32.99
CA LEU A 784 40.60 26.10 -31.94
C LEU A 784 41.11 26.86 -30.70
N GLY A 785 41.20 28.18 -30.85
CA GLY A 785 41.50 29.12 -29.76
C GLY A 785 40.50 29.03 -28.59
N GLU A 786 40.94 29.48 -27.41
CA GLU A 786 40.29 29.37 -26.09
C GLU A 786 38.78 29.03 -26.07
N PHE A 787 38.48 27.74 -25.92
CA PHE A 787 37.11 27.23 -25.86
C PHE A 787 36.30 27.85 -24.71
N SER A 788 35.38 28.76 -25.05
CA SER A 788 34.46 29.39 -24.09
C SER A 788 33.48 28.35 -23.52
N LEU A 789 33.70 27.95 -22.27
CA LEU A 789 32.96 26.92 -21.54
C LEU A 789 31.48 27.25 -21.21
N LYS A 790 30.88 28.25 -21.88
CA LYS A 790 29.50 28.70 -21.66
C LYS A 790 28.50 28.29 -22.75
N GLU A 791 28.96 27.95 -23.96
CA GLU A 791 28.07 27.77 -25.13
C GLU A 791 27.97 26.32 -25.63
N LEU A 792 28.73 25.40 -25.04
CA LEU A 792 28.61 23.97 -25.32
C LEU A 792 27.29 23.38 -24.78
N SER A 793 26.26 23.43 -25.62
CA SER A 793 25.05 22.61 -25.48
C SER A 793 25.45 21.13 -25.45
N VAL A 794 25.45 20.53 -24.26
CA VAL A 794 25.87 19.13 -24.05
C VAL A 794 25.07 18.14 -24.92
N ASN A 795 23.88 18.52 -25.38
CA ASN A 795 23.01 17.68 -26.19
C ASN A 795 23.58 17.31 -27.56
N GLU A 796 24.32 18.19 -28.23
CA GLU A 796 24.68 18.03 -29.66
C GLU A 796 26.06 17.39 -29.91
N VAL A 797 26.93 17.36 -28.90
CA VAL A 797 28.30 16.80 -29.03
C VAL A 797 28.25 15.30 -29.41
N SER A 798 29.06 14.89 -30.41
CA SER A 798 29.25 13.48 -30.82
C SER A 798 30.19 12.73 -29.85
N GLN A 799 30.34 11.40 -29.99
CA GLN A 799 31.30 10.64 -29.16
C GLN A 799 32.75 11.02 -29.46
N SER A 800 33.17 11.06 -30.73
CA SER A 800 34.54 11.43 -31.13
C SER A 800 34.88 12.87 -30.73
N THR A 801 33.97 13.82 -30.94
CA THR A 801 34.12 15.22 -30.50
C THR A 801 34.22 15.32 -28.97
N ALA A 802 33.43 14.52 -28.24
CA ALA A 802 33.52 14.47 -26.80
C ALA A 802 34.85 13.89 -26.32
N LEU A 803 35.37 12.82 -26.95
CA LEU A 803 36.67 12.26 -26.62
C LEU A 803 37.81 13.26 -26.87
N ASN A 804 37.78 13.99 -27.99
CA ASN A 804 38.76 15.04 -28.27
C ASN A 804 38.71 16.18 -27.23
N PHE A 805 37.52 16.50 -26.70
CA PHE A 805 37.36 17.42 -25.57
C PHE A 805 37.89 16.86 -24.24
N LEU A 806 37.78 15.55 -24.00
CA LEU A 806 38.39 14.91 -22.82
C LEU A 806 39.92 15.02 -22.86
N LEU A 807 40.51 14.81 -24.03
CA LEU A 807 41.95 14.91 -24.26
C LEU A 807 42.44 16.37 -24.12
N SER A 808 41.75 17.35 -24.73
CA SER A 808 42.13 18.77 -24.61
C SER A 808 41.96 19.36 -23.21
N CYS A 809 41.14 18.74 -22.35
CA CYS A 809 41.07 19.05 -20.91
C CYS A 809 42.25 18.50 -20.07
N GLY A 810 43.28 17.90 -20.71
CA GLY A 810 44.38 17.24 -20.02
C GLY A 810 43.98 15.92 -19.37
N GLY A 811 42.98 15.22 -19.93
CA GLY A 811 42.45 13.96 -19.41
C GLY A 811 43.40 12.79 -19.62
N SER A 812 44.15 12.43 -18.58
CA SER A 812 44.99 11.22 -18.53
C SER A 812 44.20 10.01 -17.99
N LEU A 813 44.20 8.89 -18.72
CA LEU A 813 43.57 7.62 -18.31
C LEU A 813 44.56 6.82 -17.42
N LEU A 814 44.10 6.37 -16.25
CA LEU A 814 44.90 5.69 -15.23
C LEU A 814 44.07 4.56 -14.60
N ASP A 815 44.72 3.66 -13.85
CA ASP A 815 44.03 2.67 -13.01
C ASP A 815 43.55 3.30 -11.68
N ASP A 816 42.61 2.64 -10.99
CA ASP A 816 41.97 3.08 -9.74
C ASP A 816 42.28 2.11 -8.59
N ASP A 817 43.54 2.07 -8.15
CA ASP A 817 44.05 1.28 -7.01
C ASP A 817 43.14 1.32 -5.75
N VAL A 818 42.39 2.41 -5.60
CA VAL A 818 41.48 2.67 -4.47
C VAL A 818 40.22 1.78 -4.52
N VAL A 819 39.86 1.22 -5.67
CA VAL A 819 38.66 0.38 -5.86
C VAL A 819 38.84 -1.01 -5.28
N CYS A 820 40.03 -1.59 -5.42
CA CYS A 820 40.42 -2.85 -4.78
C CYS A 820 40.17 -2.87 -3.25
N MET A 821 40.02 -1.70 -2.63
CA MET A 821 39.78 -1.54 -1.19
C MET A 821 38.32 -1.24 -0.78
N ARG A 822 37.34 -1.09 -1.69
CA ARG A 822 35.96 -0.66 -1.33
C ARG A 822 34.85 -1.66 -1.66
N LYS A 823 34.33 -2.31 -0.62
CA LYS A 823 33.19 -3.24 -0.68
C LYS A 823 31.88 -2.55 -1.06
N VAL A 824 31.09 -3.23 -1.91
CA VAL A 824 29.74 -2.85 -2.35
C VAL A 824 28.78 -2.67 -1.16
N HIS A 825 28.00 -1.58 -1.14
CA HIS A 825 26.93 -1.38 -0.16
C HIS A 825 25.84 -2.46 -0.31
N LYS A 826 25.50 -3.12 0.79
CA LYS A 826 24.40 -4.10 0.87
C LYS A 826 23.22 -3.52 1.67
N SER A 827 21.99 -3.92 1.36
CA SER A 827 20.83 -3.54 2.16
C SER A 827 20.88 -4.18 3.56
N PRO A 828 20.29 -3.58 4.61
CA PRO A 828 20.27 -4.17 5.95
C PRO A 828 19.65 -5.57 5.98
N GLU A 829 18.57 -5.80 5.24
CA GLU A 829 17.97 -7.13 5.05
C GLU A 829 18.98 -8.15 4.49
N LYS A 830 19.75 -7.78 3.44
CA LYS A 830 20.79 -8.64 2.86
C LYS A 830 21.93 -8.86 3.85
N MET A 831 22.33 -7.85 4.62
CA MET A 831 23.36 -7.99 5.65
C MET A 831 22.93 -8.90 6.80
N ILE A 832 21.67 -8.82 7.27
CA ILE A 832 21.11 -9.76 8.24
C ILE A 832 21.11 -11.17 7.64
N LYS A 833 20.53 -11.34 6.44
CA LYS A 833 20.35 -12.64 5.80
C LYS A 833 21.67 -13.35 5.53
N GLU A 834 22.70 -12.64 5.06
CA GLU A 834 24.05 -13.18 4.88
C GLU A 834 24.69 -13.55 6.23
N SER A 835 24.67 -12.65 7.22
CA SER A 835 25.36 -12.85 8.50
C SER A 835 24.73 -13.96 9.34
N VAL A 836 23.39 -14.00 9.40
CA VAL A 836 22.64 -15.06 10.09
C VAL A 836 22.75 -16.39 9.34
N CYS A 837 22.75 -16.40 8.00
CA CYS A 837 23.03 -17.63 7.23
C CYS A 837 24.43 -18.20 7.53
N SER A 838 25.44 -17.34 7.62
CA SER A 838 26.79 -17.75 8.02
C SER A 838 26.81 -18.36 9.42
N MET A 839 26.15 -17.73 10.39
CA MET A 839 26.05 -18.26 11.77
C MET A 839 25.30 -19.59 11.82
N LEU A 840 24.15 -19.73 11.16
CA LEU A 840 23.37 -20.98 11.11
C LEU A 840 24.21 -22.13 10.52
N ARG A 841 25.01 -21.87 9.47
CA ARG A 841 25.94 -22.86 8.91
C ARG A 841 27.00 -23.30 9.91
N ILE A 842 27.63 -22.35 10.61
CA ILE A 842 28.65 -22.63 11.64
C ILE A 842 28.06 -23.47 12.79
N LYS A 843 26.85 -23.14 13.24
CA LYS A 843 26.12 -23.83 14.31
C LYS A 843 25.41 -25.12 13.85
N ARG A 844 25.50 -25.49 12.56
CA ARG A 844 24.80 -26.64 11.93
C ARG A 844 23.27 -26.63 12.12
N MET A 845 22.66 -25.45 12.03
CA MET A 845 21.23 -25.22 12.27
C MET A 845 20.42 -25.15 10.96
N PRO A 846 19.09 -25.42 10.98
CA PRO A 846 18.26 -25.44 9.78
C PRO A 846 18.21 -24.07 9.06
N LEU A 847 18.50 -24.05 7.75
CA LEU A 847 18.50 -22.81 6.97
C LEU A 847 17.09 -22.28 6.66
N GLN A 848 16.05 -23.09 6.81
CA GLN A 848 14.64 -22.69 6.74
C GLN A 848 14.29 -21.60 7.77
N LEU A 849 15.04 -21.51 8.88
CA LEU A 849 14.89 -20.45 9.87
C LEU A 849 15.07 -19.05 9.24
N LEU A 850 15.81 -18.90 8.13
CA LEU A 850 15.99 -17.63 7.41
C LEU A 850 14.68 -17.04 6.87
N GLU A 851 13.60 -17.82 6.76
CA GLU A 851 12.26 -17.34 6.40
C GLU A 851 11.59 -16.53 7.53
N GLN A 852 12.09 -16.63 8.77
CA GLN A 852 11.57 -15.92 9.95
C GLN A 852 12.28 -14.57 10.22
N LEU A 853 13.18 -14.15 9.32
CA LEU A 853 13.90 -12.89 9.45
C LEU A 853 12.97 -11.66 9.28
N PRO A 854 13.30 -10.52 9.89
CA PRO A 854 12.54 -9.29 9.75
C PRO A 854 12.72 -8.67 8.37
N THR A 855 11.65 -8.60 7.58
CA THR A 855 11.57 -7.82 6.33
C THR A 855 11.20 -6.35 6.57
N ARG A 856 10.87 -6.00 7.83
CA ARG A 856 10.61 -4.64 8.31
C ARG A 856 10.88 -4.56 9.81
N TRP A 857 11.14 -3.36 10.32
CA TRP A 857 11.32 -3.02 11.72
C TRP A 857 10.94 -1.55 11.93
N GLU A 858 10.74 -1.15 13.18
CA GLU A 858 10.41 0.23 13.57
C GLU A 858 11.62 0.85 14.29
N HIS A 859 11.79 2.18 14.20
CA HIS A 859 12.75 2.92 15.01
C HIS A 859 11.99 3.72 16.07
N LEU A 860 12.43 3.64 17.32
CA LEU A 860 11.84 4.35 18.45
C LEU A 860 12.97 5.04 19.23
N GLY A 861 13.21 6.31 18.91
CA GLY A 861 14.49 6.95 19.22
C GLY A 861 15.65 6.18 18.59
N ASP A 862 16.61 5.75 19.40
CA ASP A 862 17.79 4.98 19.01
C ASP A 862 17.61 3.44 19.12
N ILE A 863 16.48 2.96 19.68
CA ILE A 863 16.14 1.53 19.70
C ILE A 863 15.51 1.12 18.36
N VAL A 864 16.02 0.04 17.77
CA VAL A 864 15.32 -0.66 16.67
C VAL A 864 14.41 -1.75 17.22
N VAL A 865 13.12 -1.67 16.90
CA VAL A 865 12.08 -2.61 17.34
C VAL A 865 11.74 -3.59 16.22
N LEU A 866 12.06 -4.86 16.45
CA LEU A 866 11.72 -5.97 15.58
C LEU A 866 10.24 -6.39 15.76
N PRO A 867 9.53 -6.76 14.68
CA PRO A 867 8.16 -7.25 14.78
C PRO A 867 8.06 -8.52 15.63
N LYS A 868 6.96 -8.68 16.38
CA LYS A 868 6.68 -9.91 17.14
C LYS A 868 6.59 -11.17 16.26
N THR A 869 6.46 -10.99 14.95
CA THR A 869 6.39 -12.08 13.97
C THR A 869 7.75 -12.58 13.47
N SER A 870 8.86 -11.96 13.89
CA SER A 870 10.21 -12.38 13.52
C SER A 870 10.85 -13.20 14.62
N PHE A 871 11.74 -14.14 14.25
CA PHE A 871 12.41 -15.05 15.18
C PHE A 871 11.43 -15.78 16.13
N LYS A 872 10.49 -16.52 15.54
CA LYS A 872 9.40 -17.21 16.27
C LYS A 872 9.78 -18.57 16.85
N ASP A 873 10.73 -19.24 16.21
CA ASP A 873 11.17 -20.58 16.61
C ASP A 873 11.94 -20.52 17.95
N PRO A 874 11.60 -21.34 18.97
CA PRO A 874 12.35 -21.41 20.22
C PRO A 874 13.84 -21.76 20.04
N ILE A 875 14.19 -22.37 18.89
CA ILE A 875 15.59 -22.62 18.52
C ILE A 875 16.40 -21.30 18.45
N TRP A 876 15.79 -20.15 18.14
CA TRP A 876 16.49 -18.86 18.13
C TRP A 876 16.95 -18.41 19.53
N ASP A 877 16.15 -18.68 20.57
CA ASP A 877 16.50 -18.25 21.93
C ASP A 877 17.76 -18.98 22.43
N SER A 878 18.01 -20.21 21.94
CA SER A 878 19.24 -20.99 22.24
C SER A 878 20.54 -20.35 21.72
N ILE A 879 20.44 -19.47 20.71
CA ILE A 879 21.58 -18.74 20.11
C ILE A 879 21.48 -17.21 20.28
N GLY A 880 20.48 -16.72 21.03
CA GLY A 880 20.17 -15.28 21.15
C GLY A 880 21.38 -14.41 21.49
N LYS A 881 22.24 -14.86 22.40
CA LYS A 881 23.46 -14.14 22.84
C LYS A 881 24.45 -13.85 21.70
N GLU A 882 24.49 -14.68 20.66
CA GLU A 882 25.34 -14.48 19.48
C GLU A 882 24.55 -13.85 18.31
N LEU A 883 23.27 -14.22 18.17
CA LEU A 883 22.36 -13.73 17.16
C LEU A 883 22.11 -12.22 17.27
N TRP A 884 21.72 -11.72 18.44
CA TRP A 884 21.22 -10.35 18.57
C TRP A 884 22.28 -9.28 18.29
N PRO A 885 23.56 -9.40 18.72
CA PRO A 885 24.62 -8.50 18.28
C PRO A 885 24.87 -8.50 16.77
N ILE A 886 24.71 -9.66 16.10
CA ILE A 886 24.84 -9.76 14.63
C ILE A 886 23.67 -9.03 13.93
N VAL A 887 22.44 -9.23 14.41
CA VAL A 887 21.25 -8.56 13.87
C VAL A 887 21.31 -7.05 14.09
N ALA A 888 21.67 -6.60 15.30
CA ALA A 888 21.83 -5.18 15.64
C ALA A 888 22.89 -4.51 14.74
N LYS A 889 24.08 -5.14 14.61
CA LYS A 889 25.16 -4.65 13.73
C LYS A 889 24.74 -4.60 12.25
N ALA A 890 23.99 -5.59 11.76
CA ALA A 890 23.49 -5.60 10.38
C ALA A 890 22.38 -4.57 10.11
N LEU A 891 21.67 -4.12 11.16
CA LEU A 891 20.68 -3.05 11.13
C LEU A 891 21.27 -1.65 11.38
N GLY A 892 22.55 -1.55 11.77
CA GLY A 892 23.18 -0.30 12.18
C GLY A 892 22.67 0.23 13.53
N ALA A 893 22.14 -0.67 14.38
CA ALA A 893 21.52 -0.33 15.66
C ALA A 893 22.48 -0.61 16.83
N ASN A 894 22.56 0.33 17.78
CA ASN A 894 23.26 0.12 19.06
C ASN A 894 22.37 -0.62 20.07
N ARG A 895 21.05 -0.40 20.01
CA ARG A 895 20.04 -1.04 20.85
C ARG A 895 18.95 -1.68 19.99
N LEU A 896 18.53 -2.89 20.37
CA LEU A 896 17.63 -3.76 19.61
C LEU A 896 16.58 -4.34 20.57
N ALA A 897 15.32 -4.34 20.16
CA ALA A 897 14.20 -4.88 20.94
C ALA A 897 13.25 -5.72 20.08
N ARG A 898 12.40 -6.54 20.70
CA ARG A 898 11.32 -7.31 20.07
C ARG A 898 9.96 -6.83 20.58
N GLN A 899 9.02 -6.61 19.66
CA GLN A 899 7.71 -6.03 19.95
C GLN A 899 6.88 -6.91 20.89
N GLY A 900 6.47 -6.33 22.03
CA GLY A 900 5.62 -6.99 23.01
C GLY A 900 4.15 -7.11 22.60
N ARG A 901 3.34 -7.71 23.48
CA ARG A 901 1.88 -7.52 23.49
C ARG A 901 1.55 -6.51 24.61
N ILE A 902 0.90 -5.39 24.27
CA ILE A 902 0.35 -4.49 25.29
C ILE A 902 -0.64 -5.27 26.16
N LEU A 903 -0.45 -5.23 27.48
CA LEU A 903 -1.29 -5.97 28.41
C LEU A 903 -2.67 -5.30 28.53
N PRO A 904 -3.76 -6.07 28.73
CA PRO A 904 -5.10 -5.53 28.96
C PRO A 904 -5.30 -5.06 30.43
N THR A 905 -4.25 -4.49 31.03
CA THR A 905 -4.30 -3.82 32.34
C THR A 905 -4.91 -2.41 32.19
N GLY A 906 -5.36 -1.81 33.28
CA GLY A 906 -5.85 -0.41 33.27
C GLY A 906 -4.78 0.60 32.84
N THR A 907 -3.50 0.27 33.08
CA THR A 907 -2.31 1.06 32.78
C THR A 907 -1.70 0.80 31.40
N ARG A 908 -2.13 -0.26 30.70
CA ARG A 908 -1.73 -0.64 29.33
C ARG A 908 -0.24 -0.85 29.16
N ASP A 909 0.30 -1.68 30.03
CA ASP A 909 1.73 -1.86 30.16
C ASP A 909 2.32 -2.50 28.89
N SER A 910 3.46 -1.96 28.48
CA SER A 910 4.29 -2.55 27.43
C SER A 910 4.89 -3.88 27.89
N THR A 911 5.18 -4.75 26.92
CA THR A 911 6.04 -5.94 27.12
C THR A 911 7.12 -5.99 26.05
N LEU A 912 7.60 -4.82 25.61
CA LEU A 912 8.76 -4.70 24.74
C LEU A 912 9.96 -5.39 25.40
N GLU A 913 10.62 -6.27 24.66
CA GLU A 913 11.72 -7.10 25.12
C GLU A 913 13.04 -6.53 24.59
N ILE A 914 13.97 -6.14 25.45
CA ILE A 914 15.31 -5.70 25.03
C ILE A 914 16.15 -6.93 24.67
N LEU A 915 16.67 -6.97 23.44
CA LEU A 915 17.51 -8.03 22.89
C LEU A 915 19.00 -7.65 22.86
N VAL A 916 19.29 -6.37 22.61
CA VAL A 916 20.61 -5.73 22.77
C VAL A 916 20.40 -4.35 23.38
N GLY A 917 21.15 -3.99 24.41
CA GLY A 917 21.08 -2.69 25.06
C GLY A 917 21.10 -2.79 26.57
N ASP A 918 20.83 -1.66 27.21
CA ASP A 918 20.93 -1.43 28.64
C ASP A 918 19.55 -1.41 29.34
N ASN A 919 18.58 -0.68 28.78
CA ASN A 919 17.25 -0.47 29.32
C ASN A 919 16.26 -0.03 28.22
N GLY A 920 15.01 0.23 28.60
CA GLY A 920 13.95 0.68 27.68
C GLY A 920 13.84 2.20 27.49
N TRP A 921 14.63 3.03 28.16
CA TRP A 921 14.50 4.48 28.07
C TRP A 921 14.95 4.99 26.71
N VAL A 922 14.04 5.66 26.02
CA VAL A 922 14.24 6.25 24.68
C VAL A 922 13.76 7.68 24.69
N THR A 923 14.38 8.53 23.87
CA THR A 923 13.86 9.86 23.52
C THR A 923 13.47 9.87 22.05
N HIS A 924 12.21 10.18 21.79
CA HIS A 924 11.62 10.25 20.45
C HIS A 924 11.13 11.67 20.17
N GLN A 925 11.31 12.18 18.95
CA GLN A 925 10.99 13.57 18.61
C GLN A 925 9.93 13.67 17.51
N GLU A 926 8.81 14.34 17.78
CA GLU A 926 7.71 14.56 16.83
C GLU A 926 7.30 16.04 16.84
N ASN A 927 7.19 16.68 15.68
CA ASN A 927 6.90 18.12 15.55
C ASN A 927 7.87 19.02 16.38
N GLY A 928 9.09 18.55 16.67
CA GLY A 928 10.03 19.25 17.55
C GLY A 928 9.72 19.17 19.05
N ILE A 929 8.72 18.37 19.46
CA ILE A 929 8.44 18.00 20.86
C ILE A 929 9.23 16.74 21.19
N LEU A 930 9.86 16.71 22.36
CA LEU A 930 10.58 15.55 22.90
C LEU A 930 9.65 14.67 23.75
N TYR A 931 9.66 13.36 23.49
CA TYR A 931 8.96 12.34 24.25
C TYR A 931 9.99 11.31 24.74
N THR A 932 10.45 11.47 25.98
CA THR A 932 11.32 10.54 26.69
C THR A 932 10.48 9.62 27.59
N PHE A 933 10.68 8.31 27.52
CA PHE A 933 9.94 7.32 28.32
C PHE A 933 10.61 5.94 28.30
N ASP A 934 10.24 5.07 29.24
CA ASP A 934 10.64 3.65 29.21
C ASP A 934 9.69 2.85 28.29
N ALA A 935 10.16 2.48 27.11
CA ALA A 935 9.39 1.71 26.13
C ALA A 935 9.13 0.25 26.56
N THR A 936 9.81 -0.27 27.60
CA THR A 936 9.49 -1.58 28.22
C THR A 936 8.33 -1.50 29.21
N LYS A 937 7.89 -0.29 29.58
CA LYS A 937 6.79 -0.04 30.52
C LYS A 937 5.62 0.71 29.89
N CYS A 938 5.90 1.81 29.19
CA CYS A 938 4.90 2.68 28.60
C CYS A 938 4.62 2.33 27.12
N MET A 939 3.36 2.42 26.72
CA MET A 939 2.93 2.21 25.34
C MET A 939 3.10 3.50 24.50
N PHE A 940 3.83 3.42 23.39
CA PHE A 940 3.94 4.50 22.40
C PHE A 940 3.16 4.21 21.11
N SER A 941 2.39 5.20 20.61
CA SER A 941 1.60 5.10 19.39
C SER A 941 1.91 6.26 18.43
N SER A 942 2.91 6.05 17.58
CA SER A 942 3.28 6.96 16.47
C SER A 942 2.10 7.25 15.51
N GLY A 943 1.19 6.28 15.35
CA GLY A 943 0.01 6.41 14.49
C GLY A 943 -1.00 7.51 14.88
N ASN A 944 -0.82 8.22 16.00
CA ASN A 944 -1.64 9.37 16.39
C ASN A 944 -1.07 10.72 15.92
N LEU A 945 -0.02 10.73 15.08
CA LEU A 945 0.69 11.95 14.67
C LEU A 945 -0.23 13.03 14.05
N SER A 946 -1.22 12.64 13.24
CA SER A 946 -2.23 13.55 12.67
C SER A 946 -2.99 14.32 13.76
N GLU A 947 -3.46 13.62 14.80
CA GLU A 947 -4.22 14.23 15.90
C GLU A 947 -3.32 15.05 16.83
N LYS A 948 -2.07 14.61 17.07
CA LYS A 948 -1.07 15.43 17.77
C LYS A 948 -0.81 16.75 17.05
N LEU A 949 -0.72 16.73 15.72
CA LEU A 949 -0.55 17.93 14.89
C LEU A 949 -1.81 18.82 14.93
N ARG A 950 -3.01 18.23 14.90
CA ARG A 950 -4.28 18.95 15.03
C ARG A 950 -4.38 19.68 16.38
N MET A 951 -4.15 18.98 17.49
CA MET A 951 -4.11 19.58 18.83
C MET A 951 -3.02 20.66 18.95
N ALA A 952 -1.85 20.44 18.34
CA ALA A 952 -0.76 21.41 18.30
C ALA A 952 -1.04 22.67 17.45
N SER A 953 -2.05 22.64 16.56
CA SER A 953 -2.41 23.77 15.69
C SER A 953 -3.51 24.69 16.23
N LEU A 954 -4.09 24.35 17.39
CA LEU A 954 -5.05 25.20 18.09
C LEU A 954 -4.35 26.43 18.70
N ASP A 955 -5.09 27.50 18.94
CA ASP A 955 -4.61 28.63 19.75
C ASP A 955 -5.26 28.58 21.13
N CYS A 956 -4.49 28.14 22.12
CA CYS A 956 -4.94 27.88 23.48
C CYS A 956 -4.33 28.87 24.50
N ARG A 957 -3.76 29.99 24.05
CA ARG A 957 -2.96 30.92 24.89
C ARG A 957 -3.62 31.38 26.19
N ASP A 958 -4.93 31.53 26.19
CA ASP A 958 -5.73 31.91 27.37
C ASP A 958 -6.51 30.74 28.00
N GLU A 959 -6.49 29.55 27.38
CA GLU A 959 -7.24 28.37 27.80
C GLU A 959 -6.50 27.57 28.88
N ILE A 960 -7.25 27.21 29.93
CA ILE A 960 -6.90 26.13 30.87
C ILE A 960 -7.49 24.82 30.34
N ILE A 961 -6.67 23.77 30.27
CA ILE A 961 -7.02 22.47 29.70
C ILE A 961 -6.87 21.37 30.78
N VAL A 962 -7.71 20.34 30.71
CA VAL A 962 -7.55 19.11 31.51
C VAL A 962 -7.37 17.93 30.54
N ASP A 963 -6.25 17.23 30.61
CA ASP A 963 -6.07 15.92 29.97
C ASP A 963 -6.35 14.84 31.03
N LEU A 964 -7.38 14.01 30.79
CA LEU A 964 -7.82 12.97 31.73
C LEU A 964 -7.03 11.66 31.59
N PHE A 965 -6.20 11.53 30.54
CA PHE A 965 -5.45 10.32 30.22
C PHE A 965 -4.07 10.69 29.63
N ALA A 966 -3.30 11.50 30.37
CA ALA A 966 -2.13 12.18 29.85
C ALA A 966 -1.02 11.25 29.33
N GLY A 967 -0.88 10.04 29.90
CA GLY A 967 0.21 9.12 29.62
C GLY A 967 1.56 9.79 29.84
N ILE A 968 2.47 9.62 28.87
CA ILE A 968 3.79 10.28 28.86
C ILE A 968 3.74 11.77 28.45
N GLY A 969 2.55 12.36 28.37
CA GLY A 969 2.30 13.71 27.84
C GLY A 969 1.78 13.74 26.40
N TYR A 970 0.96 12.76 26.00
CA TYR A 970 0.54 12.55 24.60
C TYR A 970 -0.06 13.79 23.93
N PHE A 971 -1.04 14.43 24.58
CA PHE A 971 -1.69 15.66 24.13
C PHE A 971 -1.33 16.87 24.99
N VAL A 972 -1.03 16.67 26.28
CA VAL A 972 -0.40 17.67 27.18
C VAL A 972 0.73 18.45 26.51
N LEU A 973 1.72 17.77 25.90
CA LEU A 973 2.88 18.44 25.30
C LEU A 973 2.53 19.21 24.00
N PRO A 974 1.75 18.66 23.04
CA PRO A 974 1.15 19.44 21.95
C PRO A 974 0.44 20.71 22.41
N PHE A 975 -0.40 20.62 23.46
CA PHE A 975 -1.10 21.77 24.02
C PHE A 975 -0.12 22.81 24.60
N LEU A 976 0.84 22.39 25.42
CA LEU A 976 1.76 23.30 26.12
C LEU A 976 2.81 23.95 25.21
N VAL A 977 3.37 23.19 24.26
CA VAL A 977 4.53 23.60 23.45
C VAL A 977 4.10 24.32 22.17
N LYS A 978 3.00 23.88 21.54
CA LYS A 978 2.59 24.37 20.20
C LYS A 978 1.32 25.20 20.24
N ALA A 979 0.26 24.70 20.87
CA ALA A 979 -0.96 25.49 21.09
C ALA A 979 -0.81 26.55 22.19
N ARG A 980 0.32 26.54 22.91
CA ARG A 980 0.72 27.50 23.95
C ARG A 980 -0.30 27.63 25.09
N ALA A 981 -0.96 26.51 25.45
CA ALA A 981 -1.96 26.45 26.52
C ALA A 981 -1.50 27.17 27.80
N LYS A 982 -2.41 27.95 28.40
CA LYS A 982 -2.11 28.76 29.61
C LYS A 982 -1.70 27.88 30.78
N LEU A 983 -2.42 26.79 30.98
CA LEU A 983 -2.20 25.78 32.01
C LEU A 983 -2.80 24.45 31.53
N VAL A 984 -2.10 23.35 31.75
CA VAL A 984 -2.64 22.00 31.53
C VAL A 984 -2.59 21.19 32.82
N TYR A 985 -3.74 20.76 33.30
CA TYR A 985 -3.84 19.69 34.30
C TYR A 985 -3.73 18.34 33.59
N ALA A 986 -2.82 17.49 34.05
CA ALA A 986 -2.49 16.21 33.42
C ALA A 986 -2.75 15.06 34.41
N CYS A 987 -3.87 14.36 34.23
CA CYS A 987 -4.25 13.23 35.08
C CYS A 987 -3.61 11.94 34.53
N GLU A 988 -2.91 11.20 35.37
CA GLU A 988 -2.30 9.91 35.01
C GLU A 988 -2.12 9.04 36.26
N TRP A 989 -2.21 7.71 36.11
CA TRP A 989 -2.16 6.74 37.22
C TRP A 989 -1.12 5.63 37.04
N ASN A 990 -0.51 5.51 35.86
CA ASN A 990 0.61 4.60 35.62
C ASN A 990 1.91 5.26 36.14
N PRO A 991 2.57 4.73 37.18
CA PRO A 991 3.77 5.36 37.78
C PRO A 991 4.96 5.44 36.81
N HIS A 992 5.01 4.58 35.79
CA HIS A 992 6.02 4.67 34.73
C HIS A 992 5.69 5.80 33.74
N ALA A 993 4.41 6.05 33.48
CA ALA A 993 3.97 7.15 32.61
C ALA A 993 4.10 8.51 33.30
N LEU A 994 3.78 8.59 34.60
CA LEU A 994 4.01 9.77 35.45
C LEU A 994 5.49 10.21 35.42
N LYS A 995 6.42 9.29 35.72
CA LYS A 995 7.87 9.58 35.67
C LYS A 995 8.36 10.03 34.29
N ALA A 996 7.75 9.52 33.22
CA ALA A 996 8.03 9.97 31.85
C ALA A 996 7.45 11.37 31.57
N LEU A 997 6.21 11.64 31.99
CA LEU A 997 5.54 12.92 31.87
C LEU A 997 6.31 14.03 32.60
N GLU A 998 6.72 13.79 33.85
CA GLU A 998 7.60 14.67 34.64
C GLU A 998 8.88 15.03 33.89
N HIS A 999 9.58 14.03 33.35
CA HIS A 999 10.77 14.27 32.54
C HIS A 999 10.43 15.11 31.30
N ASN A 1000 9.32 14.84 30.62
CA ASN A 1000 8.97 15.48 29.36
C ASN A 1000 8.53 16.94 29.52
N ILE A 1001 7.78 17.30 30.56
CA ILE A 1001 7.42 18.71 30.79
C ILE A 1001 8.66 19.55 31.13
N ASN A 1002 9.67 18.96 31.77
CA ASN A 1002 10.96 19.61 32.01
C ASN A 1002 11.81 19.67 30.72
N ALA A 1003 11.96 18.56 30.00
CA ALA A 1003 12.76 18.48 28.77
C ALA A 1003 12.24 19.39 27.63
N ASN A 1004 10.93 19.68 27.61
CA ASN A 1004 10.34 20.64 26.66
C ASN A 1004 10.22 22.07 27.22
N SER A 1005 10.71 22.35 28.45
CA SER A 1005 10.63 23.65 29.11
C SER A 1005 9.20 24.21 29.25
N VAL A 1006 8.28 23.37 29.76
CA VAL A 1006 6.84 23.70 29.97
C VAL A 1006 6.30 23.26 31.35
N ALA A 1007 7.17 22.87 32.28
CA ALA A 1007 6.77 22.42 33.61
C ALA A 1007 6.09 23.50 34.46
N ASP A 1008 6.40 24.78 34.19
CA ASP A 1008 5.78 25.97 34.78
C ASP A 1008 4.26 26.07 34.51
N ARG A 1009 3.79 25.45 33.42
CA ARG A 1009 2.38 25.46 32.98
C ARG A 1009 1.71 24.08 33.04
N CYS A 1010 2.33 23.09 33.67
CA CYS A 1010 1.74 21.75 33.84
C CYS A 1010 1.53 21.40 35.31
N VAL A 1011 0.32 20.95 35.65
CA VAL A 1011 0.01 20.39 36.97
C VAL A 1011 -0.30 18.91 36.79
N ILE A 1012 0.61 18.04 37.22
CA ILE A 1012 0.40 16.59 37.20
C ILE A 1012 -0.52 16.21 38.37
N LEU A 1013 -1.49 15.34 38.11
CA LEU A 1013 -2.45 14.83 39.09
C LEU A 1013 -2.37 13.30 39.10
N GLU A 1014 -1.56 12.77 40.01
CA GLU A 1014 -1.34 11.33 40.18
C GLU A 1014 -2.59 10.63 40.75
N GLY A 1015 -3.08 9.63 40.02
CA GLY A 1015 -4.18 8.74 40.43
C GLY A 1015 -5.34 8.69 39.44
N ASP A 1016 -6.38 7.94 39.78
CA ASP A 1016 -7.59 7.80 38.96
C ASP A 1016 -8.26 9.18 38.75
N ASN A 1017 -8.39 9.60 37.50
CA ASN A 1017 -8.98 10.88 37.12
C ASN A 1017 -10.39 11.09 37.69
N CYS A 1018 -11.15 10.01 37.94
CA CYS A 1018 -12.49 10.08 38.52
C CYS A 1018 -12.48 10.61 39.97
N VAL A 1019 -11.33 10.56 40.64
CA VAL A 1019 -11.07 11.10 41.98
C VAL A 1019 -10.23 12.38 41.92
N THR A 1020 -9.20 12.41 41.06
CA THR A 1020 -8.14 13.43 41.11
C THR A 1020 -8.36 14.64 40.21
N ALA A 1021 -9.20 14.54 39.18
CA ALA A 1021 -9.39 15.63 38.22
C ALA A 1021 -10.03 16.88 38.87
N PRO A 1022 -9.60 18.10 38.48
CA PRO A 1022 -10.13 19.34 39.02
C PRO A 1022 -11.55 19.58 38.49
N LYS A 1023 -12.33 20.41 39.19
CA LYS A 1023 -13.73 20.70 38.85
C LYS A 1023 -13.92 22.19 38.57
N GLY A 1024 -14.69 22.54 37.54
CA GLY A 1024 -15.03 23.93 37.22
C GLY A 1024 -13.91 24.79 36.62
N VAL A 1025 -12.79 24.21 36.15
CA VAL A 1025 -11.58 24.97 35.73
C VAL A 1025 -11.32 24.96 34.22
N ALA A 1026 -11.80 23.95 33.50
CA ALA A 1026 -11.39 23.67 32.14
C ALA A 1026 -12.20 24.47 31.11
N HIS A 1027 -11.50 25.07 30.16
CA HIS A 1027 -12.10 25.57 28.91
C HIS A 1027 -12.20 24.43 27.88
N ARG A 1028 -11.32 23.44 28.03
CA ARG A 1028 -11.14 22.30 27.13
C ARG A 1028 -10.75 21.06 27.93
N VAL A 1029 -11.35 19.91 27.64
CA VAL A 1029 -10.97 18.61 28.23
C VAL A 1029 -10.59 17.63 27.13
N CYS A 1030 -9.47 16.94 27.29
CA CYS A 1030 -9.05 15.84 26.42
C CYS A 1030 -9.37 14.49 27.06
N LEU A 1031 -10.08 13.64 26.30
CA LEU A 1031 -10.48 12.29 26.70
C LEU A 1031 -9.77 11.28 25.78
N GLY A 1032 -8.44 11.25 25.85
CA GLY A 1032 -7.56 10.49 24.94
C GLY A 1032 -7.66 8.95 24.96
N LEU A 1033 -8.61 8.36 25.70
CA LEU A 1033 -8.73 6.91 25.89
C LEU A 1033 -9.52 6.22 24.78
N LEU A 1034 -8.91 5.21 24.17
CA LEU A 1034 -9.56 4.18 23.34
C LEU A 1034 -9.79 2.89 24.16
N PRO A 1035 -10.68 1.95 23.81
CA PRO A 1035 -11.65 2.02 22.71
C PRO A 1035 -12.81 2.97 23.01
N SER A 1036 -13.03 3.35 24.27
CA SER A 1036 -13.91 4.44 24.66
C SER A 1036 -13.40 5.10 25.93
N SER A 1037 -13.88 6.30 26.18
CA SER A 1037 -13.61 7.17 27.32
C SER A 1037 -14.82 7.37 28.24
N GLU A 1038 -15.93 6.64 27.98
CA GLU A 1038 -17.24 6.75 28.66
C GLU A 1038 -17.18 6.77 30.19
N CYS A 1039 -16.28 5.99 30.80
CA CYS A 1039 -16.11 5.94 32.25
C CYS A 1039 -15.77 7.31 32.88
N SER A 1040 -15.08 8.19 32.15
CA SER A 1040 -14.66 9.51 32.61
C SER A 1040 -15.50 10.66 32.05
N TRP A 1041 -16.64 10.39 31.37
CA TRP A 1041 -17.48 11.46 30.81
C TRP A 1041 -18.11 12.35 31.88
N VAL A 1042 -18.49 11.78 33.03
CA VAL A 1042 -18.96 12.56 34.20
C VAL A 1042 -17.85 13.43 34.76
N THR A 1043 -16.63 12.89 34.84
CA THR A 1043 -15.42 13.62 35.23
C THR A 1043 -15.14 14.80 34.30
N ALA A 1044 -15.26 14.61 32.99
CA ALA A 1044 -15.03 15.64 31.99
C ALA A 1044 -16.06 16.78 32.03
N VAL A 1045 -17.35 16.45 32.21
CA VAL A 1045 -18.41 17.44 32.42
C VAL A 1045 -18.16 18.23 33.72
N ARG A 1046 -17.77 17.58 34.82
CA ARG A 1046 -17.39 18.25 36.07
C ARG A 1046 -16.14 19.12 35.95
N ALA A 1047 -15.20 18.77 35.07
CA ALA A 1047 -13.95 19.49 34.88
C ALA A 1047 -14.12 20.82 34.12
N LEU A 1048 -15.07 20.89 33.19
CA LEU A 1048 -15.42 22.12 32.47
C LEU A 1048 -15.92 23.22 33.41
N ARG A 1049 -15.68 24.48 33.02
CA ARG A 1049 -16.23 25.68 33.67
C ARG A 1049 -17.77 25.72 33.57
N ALA A 1050 -18.44 26.43 34.47
CA ALA A 1050 -19.90 26.44 34.58
C ALA A 1050 -20.63 26.95 33.31
N GLU A 1051 -19.99 27.84 32.56
CA GLU A 1051 -20.44 28.36 31.27
C GLU A 1051 -20.26 27.38 30.09
N GLY A 1052 -19.57 26.25 30.30
CA GLY A 1052 -19.26 25.23 29.30
C GLY A 1052 -17.81 25.28 28.81
N GLY A 1053 -17.58 24.79 27.59
CA GLY A 1053 -16.27 24.64 26.96
C GLY A 1053 -16.26 23.59 25.85
N MET A 1054 -15.13 22.91 25.64
CA MET A 1054 -14.94 21.90 24.60
C MET A 1054 -14.49 20.55 25.19
N LEU A 1055 -15.04 19.44 24.71
CA LEU A 1055 -14.56 18.09 25.01
C LEU A 1055 -14.02 17.44 23.73
N HIS A 1056 -12.80 16.91 23.77
CA HIS A 1056 -12.25 16.09 22.69
C HIS A 1056 -12.40 14.61 23.06
N VAL A 1057 -13.48 13.99 22.59
CA VAL A 1057 -13.90 12.63 22.98
C VAL A 1057 -13.34 11.60 22.01
N HIS A 1058 -12.36 10.79 22.44
CA HIS A 1058 -11.79 9.73 21.59
C HIS A 1058 -12.64 8.46 21.69
N GLY A 1059 -12.76 7.74 20.57
CA GLY A 1059 -13.45 6.45 20.50
C GLY A 1059 -13.01 5.57 19.32
N ASN A 1060 -13.17 4.26 19.48
CA ASN A 1060 -13.05 3.25 18.43
C ASN A 1060 -14.45 2.85 17.97
N VAL A 1061 -14.80 3.22 16.75
CA VAL A 1061 -16.17 3.16 16.23
C VAL A 1061 -16.21 2.33 14.95
N ASN A 1062 -17.31 1.63 14.71
CA ASN A 1062 -17.52 0.93 13.44
C ASN A 1062 -17.62 1.94 12.28
N ASP A 1063 -17.03 1.65 11.12
CA ASP A 1063 -17.06 2.55 9.96
C ASP A 1063 -18.48 2.77 9.40
N SER A 1064 -19.43 1.89 9.74
CA SER A 1064 -20.86 2.05 9.48
C SER A 1064 -21.58 2.98 10.48
N GLU A 1065 -21.09 3.10 11.72
CA GLU A 1065 -21.80 3.66 12.90
C GLU A 1065 -21.33 5.07 13.31
N GLU A 1066 -20.37 5.67 12.60
CA GLU A 1066 -19.73 6.96 12.94
C GLU A 1066 -20.72 8.07 13.36
N PHE A 1067 -21.82 8.23 12.60
CA PHE A 1067 -22.85 9.24 12.85
C PHE A 1067 -23.62 8.97 14.16
N SER A 1068 -24.18 7.76 14.30
CA SER A 1068 -24.93 7.33 15.48
C SER A 1068 -24.09 7.36 16.77
N TRP A 1069 -22.78 7.11 16.67
CA TRP A 1069 -21.87 7.30 17.80
C TRP A 1069 -21.71 8.78 18.18
N SER A 1070 -21.57 9.68 17.21
CA SER A 1070 -21.47 11.13 17.49
C SER A 1070 -22.76 11.69 18.13
N GLU A 1071 -23.94 11.20 17.73
CA GLU A 1071 -25.21 11.51 18.40
C GLU A 1071 -25.28 10.93 19.81
N TYR A 1072 -24.84 9.69 20.00
CA TYR A 1072 -24.79 9.04 21.31
C TYR A 1072 -23.89 9.81 22.30
N VAL A 1073 -22.70 10.25 21.87
CA VAL A 1073 -21.80 11.09 22.66
C VAL A 1073 -22.50 12.39 23.07
N VAL A 1074 -23.08 13.14 22.12
CA VAL A 1074 -23.78 14.41 22.43
C VAL A 1074 -24.96 14.22 23.37
N ASN A 1075 -25.79 13.20 23.16
CA ASN A 1075 -26.96 12.95 23.98
C ASN A 1075 -26.58 12.50 25.39
N SER A 1076 -25.51 11.71 25.52
CA SER A 1076 -24.96 11.28 26.81
C SER A 1076 -24.34 12.46 27.58
N ILE A 1077 -23.47 13.26 26.94
CA ILE A 1077 -22.88 14.45 27.56
C ILE A 1077 -23.96 15.46 27.99
N ARG A 1078 -25.02 15.65 27.19
CA ARG A 1078 -26.16 16.50 27.57
C ARG A 1078 -26.92 15.96 28.78
N SER A 1079 -27.19 14.64 28.83
CA SER A 1079 -27.85 13.99 29.97
C SER A 1079 -27.00 14.08 31.25
N ILE A 1080 -25.69 13.89 31.13
CA ILE A 1080 -24.72 14.02 32.23
C ILE A 1080 -24.70 15.47 32.75
N ALA A 1081 -24.58 16.47 31.86
CA ALA A 1081 -24.63 17.88 32.25
C ALA A 1081 -25.92 18.22 33.00
N GLN A 1082 -27.08 17.78 32.49
CA GLN A 1082 -28.37 17.95 33.18
C GLN A 1082 -28.40 17.28 34.56
N SER A 1083 -27.80 16.09 34.73
CA SER A 1083 -27.73 15.41 36.03
C SER A 1083 -26.79 16.08 37.03
N GLU A 1084 -25.78 16.80 36.55
CA GLU A 1084 -24.86 17.62 37.36
C GLU A 1084 -25.40 19.05 37.61
N GLY A 1085 -26.63 19.37 37.19
CA GLY A 1085 -27.25 20.70 37.35
C GLY A 1085 -26.78 21.75 36.32
N LEU A 1086 -26.12 21.33 35.24
CA LEU A 1086 -25.53 22.19 34.22
C LEU A 1086 -26.44 22.28 32.99
N HIS A 1087 -27.09 23.42 32.82
CA HIS A 1087 -28.00 23.69 31.70
C HIS A 1087 -27.22 24.13 30.45
N TRP A 1088 -26.64 23.14 29.75
CA TRP A 1088 -25.85 23.38 28.54
C TRP A 1088 -26.57 22.97 27.25
N ALA A 1089 -26.48 23.84 26.25
CA ALA A 1089 -26.55 23.45 24.86
C ALA A 1089 -25.30 22.63 24.50
N VAL A 1090 -25.51 21.41 24.00
CA VAL A 1090 -24.43 20.45 23.67
C VAL A 1090 -24.58 20.01 22.21
N SER A 1091 -23.48 20.11 21.45
CA SER A 1091 -23.40 19.83 20.01
C SER A 1091 -21.99 19.39 19.61
N VAL A 1092 -21.86 18.53 18.58
CA VAL A 1092 -20.56 18.32 17.93
C VAL A 1092 -20.24 19.51 17.02
N GLU A 1093 -19.03 20.06 17.10
CA GLU A 1093 -18.50 21.02 16.13
C GLU A 1093 -17.66 20.34 15.02
N HIS A 1094 -16.97 19.23 15.33
CA HIS A 1094 -16.22 18.42 14.35
C HIS A 1094 -16.12 16.94 14.74
N VAL A 1095 -15.98 16.04 13.75
CA VAL A 1095 -15.63 14.62 13.96
C VAL A 1095 -14.38 14.28 13.15
N GLU A 1096 -13.25 14.17 13.82
CA GLU A 1096 -11.97 13.83 13.19
C GLU A 1096 -11.83 12.32 12.99
N ARG A 1097 -11.28 11.89 11.84
CA ARG A 1097 -11.10 10.48 11.46
C ARG A 1097 -9.64 10.04 11.55
N VAL A 1098 -9.04 10.27 12.72
CA VAL A 1098 -7.60 10.15 13.03
C VAL A 1098 -6.90 9.00 12.29
N LYS A 1099 -7.42 7.76 12.38
CA LYS A 1099 -6.86 6.58 11.69
C LYS A 1099 -7.85 5.42 11.60
N TRP A 1100 -7.49 4.41 10.81
CA TRP A 1100 -8.03 3.06 10.97
C TRP A 1100 -7.39 2.39 12.20
N TYR A 1101 -8.20 1.94 13.15
CA TYR A 1101 -7.75 1.14 14.30
C TYR A 1101 -7.73 -0.36 13.95
N GLY A 1102 -8.65 -0.82 13.10
CA GLY A 1102 -8.72 -2.18 12.60
C GLY A 1102 -9.65 -2.32 11.40
N PRO A 1103 -9.85 -3.54 10.87
CA PRO A 1103 -10.83 -3.78 9.81
C PRO A 1103 -12.23 -3.34 10.27
N HIS A 1104 -12.84 -2.40 9.55
CA HIS A 1104 -14.11 -1.74 9.89
C HIS A 1104 -14.14 -0.98 11.23
N ILE A 1105 -12.99 -0.70 11.85
CA ILE A 1105 -12.93 0.09 13.09
C ILE A 1105 -12.07 1.34 12.86
N ARG A 1106 -12.69 2.51 13.01
CA ARG A 1106 -12.06 3.83 12.99
C ARG A 1106 -11.74 4.29 14.41
N HIS A 1107 -10.59 4.93 14.59
CA HIS A 1107 -10.38 5.83 15.71
C HIS A 1107 -10.93 7.20 15.29
N LEU A 1108 -11.98 7.65 15.98
CA LEU A 1108 -12.59 8.97 15.84
C LEU A 1108 -12.26 9.87 17.04
N VAL A 1109 -12.33 11.18 16.83
CA VAL A 1109 -12.43 12.17 17.92
C VAL A 1109 -13.63 13.07 17.63
N ALA A 1110 -14.59 13.12 18.56
CA ALA A 1110 -15.68 14.09 18.51
C ALA A 1110 -15.31 15.34 19.32
N ASP A 1111 -15.28 16.48 18.65
CA ASP A 1111 -15.10 17.79 19.28
C ASP A 1111 -16.48 18.30 19.73
N VAL A 1112 -16.84 18.03 20.98
CA VAL A 1112 -18.15 18.33 21.56
C VAL A 1112 -18.10 19.68 22.27
N ARG A 1113 -18.81 20.66 21.72
CA ARG A 1113 -19.03 21.96 22.36
C ARG A 1113 -20.15 21.85 23.39
N CYS A 1114 -19.89 22.37 24.57
CA CYS A 1114 -20.88 22.71 25.58
C CYS A 1114 -20.91 24.24 25.77
N LYS A 1115 -22.10 24.84 25.79
CA LYS A 1115 -22.31 26.27 26.06
C LYS A 1115 -23.50 26.42 27.00
N GLN A 1116 -23.43 27.34 27.95
CA GLN A 1116 -24.60 27.74 28.73
C GLN A 1116 -25.76 28.17 27.81
N ALA A 1117 -26.97 27.68 28.13
CA ALA A 1117 -28.20 27.94 27.37
C ALA A 1117 -28.96 29.18 27.89
#